data_AF-A0A101WC61-F1
#
_entry.id   AF-A0A101WC61-F1
#
_cell.length_a   1.000
_cell.length_b   1.000
_cell.length_c   1.000
_cell.angle_alpha   90.00
_cell.angle_beta   90.00
_cell.angle_gamma   90.00
#
_symmetry.space_group_name_H-M   'P 1'
#
loop_
_entity.id
_entity.type
_entity.pdbx_description
1 polymer ?
#
loop_
_entity_poly.entity_id
_entity_poly.type
_entity_poly.pdbx_seq_one_letter_code
_entity_poly.pdbx_strand_id
1 'polypeptide(L)'
;MYKVDDTVQDLSQFITLDNIEVYFSEGIAIITWDAVSGAALYEIYKNGELVGTSNITSYTDIGLSKKMEYVYIVKAYGDLGSVSIESDSSTTLSMLATTISTDLTLVVDAVYGDLYLNGGTLDLNGHVLTINGNLTQYNGILEINNGILNVTGDYKIQSSSALSCPGILQMTETADKVVVGGSFLTDSRIDHSQYLTSGVLEVRGNFTQRSSYSDISASSNFNASGTHKVLLSGPSVQVIVFADYNCSKFNTLIITKPLDTGYTFNYKPVWNTLVEDESSFDNAYTIIIESEISRAFDFTGDIDFFKFIPLVSGLYSIETTGSTDTVEELYNYDYTLLATNDDLVDLNAKIIYYLDADQTYFTKIWNYNNYDTGTYGFKVVPQYDDNLQSRAIEAGDSLTGIIDCPGDIDIFEFTPTETKEYAIESDSNIDLTGKLYNNSNQIGFDDDSGIDYNFKLIQSLEAGETYQISISGFYKKDTGAYSLYITPYVTEQYGSLLSDSLTEIVEEPINDGISWRSIIAYAEENFDWLKSDWVGREILIAWLFGGDGRLDSLPKQTITDDDGIEVTLPVWDIYTTPAYGKDSANLYWGPYMMKSYKLTNGNPIENSRGLKEILLQEFNDIEMGSIKNISITENIAIENGEQIIGHQYLHGTNAKVGGFKITGTASKESNGKVIAKMHFEWNDVIDPNFQYDTDSLKVQIAQEIPGSSFQNYIAKIAWDHIVIMNTDEPSLWEFWKERSSWPFAE
;
A
#
# COMPACT_ATOMS: atom_id res chain seq x y z
N MET A 1 14.15 44.52 -59.95
CA MET A 1 12.81 44.39 -60.56
C MET A 1 12.50 42.91 -60.66
N TYR A 2 11.38 42.51 -60.06
CA TYR A 2 10.85 41.14 -59.91
C TYR A 2 11.03 40.23 -61.14
N LYS A 3 11.31 38.94 -60.90
CA LYS A 3 10.24 37.93 -60.86
C LYS A 3 10.71 36.64 -60.16
N VAL A 4 10.06 36.39 -59.03
CA VAL A 4 9.84 35.06 -58.46
C VAL A 4 8.93 34.31 -59.44
N ASP A 5 9.29 33.07 -59.77
CA ASP A 5 8.38 32.12 -60.41
C ASP A 5 8.18 31.01 -59.37
N ASP A 6 7.06 31.10 -58.66
CA ASP A 6 6.58 30.11 -57.71
C ASP A 6 6.07 28.91 -58.49
N THR A 7 6.86 27.85 -58.55
CA THR A 7 6.31 26.50 -58.68
C THR A 7 6.07 25.95 -57.29
N VAL A 8 4.90 26.23 -56.71
CA VAL A 8 4.38 25.44 -55.59
C VAL A 8 3.42 24.41 -56.17
N GLN A 9 3.72 23.16 -55.84
CA GLN A 9 3.05 21.95 -56.28
C GLN A 9 1.58 21.93 -55.86
N ASP A 10 0.78 21.44 -56.80
CA ASP A 10 -0.52 20.83 -56.61
C ASP A 10 -0.46 19.70 -55.57
N LEU A 11 -1.26 19.85 -54.51
CA LEU A 11 -1.63 18.79 -53.56
C LEU A 11 -3.12 18.91 -53.24
N SER A 12 -3.99 18.78 -54.24
CA SER A 12 -5.41 18.51 -53.98
C SER A 12 -5.59 17.06 -53.51
N GLN A 13 -5.39 16.81 -52.21
CA GLN A 13 -6.05 15.71 -51.51
C GLN A 13 -7.23 16.28 -50.75
N PHE A 14 -8.39 16.23 -51.40
CA PHE A 14 -9.68 16.57 -50.84
C PHE A 14 -10.08 15.49 -49.83
N ILE A 15 -9.94 15.76 -48.54
CA ILE A 15 -10.51 14.94 -47.46
C ILE A 15 -11.95 15.44 -47.25
N THR A 16 -12.94 14.58 -47.45
CA THR A 16 -14.34 14.83 -47.12
C THR A 16 -14.57 14.66 -45.62
N LEU A 17 -15.46 15.48 -45.07
CA LEU A 17 -15.80 15.52 -43.64
C LEU A 17 -17.09 14.69 -43.50
N ASP A 18 -16.93 13.38 -43.28
CA ASP A 18 -18.00 12.39 -43.52
C ASP A 18 -18.95 12.15 -42.32
N ASN A 19 -18.62 12.63 -41.11
CA ASN A 19 -19.33 12.23 -39.88
C ASN A 19 -19.76 13.43 -39.02
N ILE A 20 -20.68 14.27 -39.51
CA ILE A 20 -21.36 15.27 -38.65
C ILE A 20 -22.54 14.63 -37.91
N GLU A 21 -22.46 14.57 -36.59
CA GLU A 21 -23.52 14.09 -35.70
C GLU A 21 -24.15 15.27 -34.96
N VAL A 22 -25.47 15.22 -34.80
CA VAL A 22 -26.20 16.26 -34.07
C VAL A 22 -27.14 15.64 -33.05
N TYR A 23 -26.89 15.95 -31.79
CA TYR A 23 -27.72 15.55 -30.65
C TYR A 23 -28.58 16.72 -30.18
N PHE A 24 -29.89 16.52 -30.11
CA PHE A 24 -30.82 17.52 -29.57
C PHE A 24 -31.23 17.20 -28.15
N SER A 25 -31.15 18.21 -27.29
CA SER A 25 -31.78 18.23 -25.98
C SER A 25 -32.44 19.60 -25.79
N GLU A 26 -33.48 19.69 -24.97
CA GLU A 26 -34.40 20.84 -24.92
C GLU A 26 -33.75 22.24 -25.11
N GLY A 27 -33.99 22.86 -26.28
CA GLY A 27 -33.48 24.21 -26.61
C GLY A 27 -31.99 24.29 -26.99
N ILE A 28 -31.32 23.14 -27.11
CA ILE A 28 -29.89 22.99 -27.36
C ILE A 28 -29.66 21.97 -28.49
N ALA A 29 -28.68 22.22 -29.35
CA ALA A 29 -28.10 21.21 -30.23
C ALA A 29 -26.60 21.10 -29.96
N ILE A 30 -26.12 19.88 -29.74
CA ILE A 30 -24.70 19.55 -29.64
C ILE A 30 -24.30 18.96 -30.99
N ILE A 31 -23.42 19.65 -31.70
CA ILE A 31 -22.90 19.27 -33.00
C ILE A 31 -21.48 18.73 -32.79
N THR A 32 -21.21 17.51 -33.23
CA THR A 32 -19.90 16.86 -33.17
C THR A 32 -19.47 16.42 -34.56
N TRP A 33 -18.16 16.42 -34.82
CA TRP A 33 -17.61 16.00 -36.11
C TRP A 33 -16.21 15.40 -35.97
N ASP A 34 -15.71 14.72 -36.99
CA ASP A 34 -14.34 14.21 -36.99
C ASP A 34 -13.30 15.31 -37.21
N ALA A 35 -12.13 15.16 -36.57
CA ALA A 35 -11.04 16.10 -36.73
C ALA A 35 -10.48 16.10 -38.16
N VAL A 36 -10.34 17.28 -38.76
CA VAL A 36 -9.68 17.46 -40.06
C VAL A 36 -8.20 17.75 -39.83
N SER A 37 -7.33 16.92 -40.40
CA SER A 37 -5.88 17.11 -40.32
C SER A 37 -5.47 18.47 -40.88
N GLY A 38 -4.74 19.27 -40.10
CA GLY A 38 -4.29 20.61 -40.46
C GLY A 38 -5.33 21.73 -40.28
N ALA A 39 -6.50 21.43 -39.71
CA ALA A 39 -7.48 22.45 -39.33
C ALA A 39 -7.11 23.12 -38.00
N ALA A 40 -7.14 24.44 -37.99
CA ALA A 40 -6.95 25.31 -36.83
C ALA A 40 -8.27 25.83 -36.26
N LEU A 41 -9.33 25.88 -37.09
CA LEU A 41 -10.64 26.41 -36.72
C LEU A 41 -11.75 25.71 -37.54
N TYR A 42 -12.93 25.64 -36.95
CA TYR A 42 -14.16 25.20 -37.59
C TYR A 42 -15.22 26.30 -37.53
N GLU A 43 -15.96 26.50 -38.61
CA GLU A 43 -17.15 27.33 -38.66
C GLU A 43 -18.39 26.43 -38.69
N ILE A 44 -19.40 26.78 -37.87
CA ILE A 44 -20.64 26.03 -37.75
C ILE A 44 -21.77 26.89 -38.31
N TYR A 45 -22.48 26.35 -39.29
CA TYR A 45 -23.60 26.99 -39.95
C TYR A 45 -24.90 26.31 -39.55
N LYS A 46 -25.94 27.09 -39.23
CA LYS A 46 -27.32 26.65 -39.02
C LYS A 46 -28.21 27.24 -40.10
N ASN A 47 -28.90 26.40 -40.86
CA ASN A 47 -29.78 26.82 -41.96
C ASN A 47 -29.09 27.77 -42.97
N GLY A 48 -27.77 27.59 -43.16
CA GLY A 48 -26.95 28.40 -44.06
C GLY A 48 -26.34 29.68 -43.46
N GLU A 49 -26.65 30.04 -42.21
CA GLU A 49 -26.05 31.19 -41.51
C GLU A 49 -24.98 30.74 -40.50
N LEU A 50 -23.86 31.47 -40.42
CA LEU A 50 -22.80 31.21 -39.45
C LEU A 50 -23.32 31.47 -38.03
N VAL A 51 -23.39 30.43 -37.20
CA VAL A 51 -23.84 30.54 -35.80
C VAL A 51 -22.69 30.59 -34.81
N GLY A 52 -21.51 30.12 -35.19
CA GLY A 52 -20.33 30.21 -34.34
C GLY A 52 -19.11 29.53 -34.93
N THR A 53 -18.03 29.57 -34.17
CA THR A 53 -16.75 28.94 -34.50
C THR A 53 -16.26 28.08 -33.35
N SER A 54 -15.54 27.00 -33.65
CA SER A 54 -14.92 26.14 -32.64
C SER A 54 -13.49 25.80 -33.03
N ASN A 55 -12.58 25.74 -32.06
CA ASN A 55 -11.21 25.24 -32.26
C ASN A 55 -11.06 23.77 -31.85
N ILE A 56 -12.16 23.13 -31.44
CA ILE A 56 -12.27 21.70 -31.15
C ILE A 56 -13.37 21.12 -32.04
N THR A 57 -13.53 19.80 -32.02
CA THR A 57 -14.46 19.06 -32.88
C THR A 57 -15.90 18.99 -32.35
N SER A 58 -16.34 20.04 -31.65
CA SER A 58 -17.70 20.14 -31.13
C SER A 58 -18.18 21.59 -31.02
N TYR A 59 -19.50 21.79 -31.07
CA TYR A 59 -20.14 23.08 -30.86
C TYR A 59 -21.54 22.91 -30.23
N THR A 60 -21.88 23.77 -29.29
CA THR A 60 -23.19 23.77 -28.63
C THR A 60 -23.98 25.01 -29.06
N ASP A 61 -25.05 24.80 -29.82
CA ASP A 61 -26.01 25.85 -30.20
C ASP A 61 -27.14 25.90 -29.17
N ILE A 62 -27.37 27.06 -28.55
CA ILE A 62 -28.34 27.25 -27.46
C ILE A 62 -29.44 28.23 -27.88
N GLY A 63 -30.61 28.10 -27.25
CA GLY A 63 -31.75 28.99 -27.51
C GLY A 63 -32.58 28.60 -28.74
N LEU A 64 -32.56 27.33 -29.11
CA LEU A 64 -33.32 26.81 -30.24
C LEU A 64 -34.83 26.81 -29.95
N SER A 65 -35.60 27.28 -30.94
CA SER A 65 -37.06 27.26 -30.89
C SER A 65 -37.60 25.85 -31.16
N LYS A 66 -38.56 25.41 -30.34
CA LYS A 66 -39.27 24.13 -30.47
C LYS A 66 -40.02 24.04 -31.81
N LYS A 67 -40.22 22.83 -32.37
CA LYS A 67 -40.95 22.56 -33.63
C LYS A 67 -40.29 23.09 -34.92
N MET A 68 -39.00 23.41 -34.90
CA MET A 68 -38.26 23.84 -36.09
C MET A 68 -37.29 22.74 -36.54
N GLU A 69 -37.17 22.58 -37.85
CA GLU A 69 -36.10 21.80 -38.48
C GLU A 69 -34.85 22.69 -38.59
N TYR A 70 -33.71 22.12 -38.22
CA TYR A 70 -32.41 22.77 -38.31
C TYR A 70 -31.47 21.90 -39.14
N VAL A 71 -30.76 22.54 -40.07
CA VAL A 71 -29.73 21.92 -40.89
C VAL A 71 -28.38 22.50 -40.47
N TYR A 72 -27.46 21.64 -40.04
CA TYR A 72 -26.10 22.04 -39.67
C TYR A 72 -25.08 21.63 -40.72
N ILE A 73 -24.11 22.52 -40.95
CA ILE A 73 -22.95 22.32 -41.83
C ILE A 73 -21.71 22.80 -41.09
N VAL A 74 -20.60 22.06 -41.17
CA VAL A 74 -19.31 22.43 -40.57
C VAL A 74 -18.28 22.65 -41.67
N LYS A 75 -17.47 23.71 -41.55
CA LYS A 75 -16.35 24.01 -42.45
C LYS A 75 -15.05 24.12 -41.66
N ALA A 76 -13.98 23.48 -42.13
CA ALA A 76 -12.67 23.55 -41.48
C ALA A 76 -11.73 24.56 -42.18
N TYR A 77 -10.87 25.21 -41.39
CA TYR A 77 -9.92 26.24 -41.83
C TYR A 77 -8.55 25.95 -41.24
N GLY A 78 -7.50 26.01 -42.06
CA GLY A 78 -6.11 25.85 -41.62
C GLY A 78 -5.43 27.18 -41.22
N ASP A 79 -4.25 27.08 -40.60
CA ASP A 79 -3.46 28.20 -40.05
C ASP A 79 -3.02 29.28 -41.07
N LEU A 80 -3.13 29.00 -42.37
CA LEU A 80 -2.74 29.91 -43.46
C LEU A 80 -3.94 30.54 -44.19
N GLY A 81 -5.15 30.41 -43.66
CA GLY A 81 -6.38 30.91 -44.30
C GLY A 81 -6.86 30.05 -45.48
N SER A 82 -6.28 28.86 -45.66
CA SER A 82 -6.73 27.86 -46.61
C SER A 82 -8.06 27.25 -46.13
N VAL A 83 -9.08 27.28 -46.99
CA VAL A 83 -10.42 26.73 -46.72
C VAL A 83 -10.46 25.27 -47.20
N SER A 84 -10.86 24.32 -46.34
CA SER A 84 -11.19 22.96 -46.79
C SER A 84 -12.59 22.93 -47.42
N ILE A 85 -12.91 21.85 -48.13
CA ILE A 85 -14.27 21.57 -48.63
C ILE A 85 -15.27 21.45 -47.48
N GLU A 86 -16.54 21.80 -47.75
CA GLU A 86 -17.67 21.73 -46.82
C GLU A 86 -17.96 20.28 -46.38
N SER A 87 -18.46 20.07 -45.15
CA SER A 87 -19.00 18.78 -44.72
C SER A 87 -20.29 18.43 -45.45
N ASP A 88 -20.69 17.15 -45.42
CA ASP A 88 -22.08 16.78 -45.73
C ASP A 88 -23.05 17.49 -44.76
N SER A 89 -24.26 17.82 -45.22
CA SER A 89 -25.28 18.52 -44.41
C SER A 89 -26.04 17.55 -43.50
N SER A 90 -26.17 17.87 -42.21
CA SER A 90 -26.95 17.08 -41.24
C SER A 90 -28.26 17.79 -40.87
N THR A 91 -29.39 17.11 -41.06
CA THR A 91 -30.76 17.65 -40.86
C THR A 91 -31.43 17.01 -39.66
N THR A 92 -32.12 17.80 -38.84
CA THR A 92 -32.62 17.32 -37.54
C THR A 92 -33.76 18.20 -36.99
N LEU A 93 -34.70 17.59 -36.26
CA LEU A 93 -36.00 18.17 -35.87
C LEU A 93 -36.05 18.49 -34.37
N SER A 94 -36.47 19.70 -34.01
CA SER A 94 -36.74 20.04 -32.61
C SER A 94 -38.06 19.40 -32.12
N MET A 95 -37.95 18.46 -31.17
CA MET A 95 -39.06 17.60 -30.72
C MET A 95 -40.12 18.31 -29.85
N LEU A 96 -41.39 17.92 -30.05
CA LEU A 96 -42.49 18.13 -29.11
C LEU A 96 -42.52 17.04 -28.03
N ALA A 97 -43.32 17.29 -26.99
CA ALA A 97 -43.90 16.18 -26.24
C ALA A 97 -44.71 15.28 -27.18
N THR A 98 -44.37 14.00 -27.24
CA THR A 98 -45.01 13.05 -28.15
C THR A 98 -46.22 12.42 -27.48
N THR A 99 -47.32 12.19 -28.21
CA THR A 99 -48.46 11.44 -27.70
C THR A 99 -48.62 10.14 -28.47
N ILE A 100 -48.63 9.02 -27.75
CA ILE A 100 -48.96 7.70 -28.30
C ILE A 100 -50.37 7.35 -27.86
N SER A 101 -51.24 6.99 -28.80
CA SER A 101 -52.65 6.68 -28.53
C SER A 101 -53.15 5.41 -29.23
N THR A 102 -52.27 4.72 -29.93
CA THR A 102 -52.52 3.47 -30.66
C THR A 102 -51.34 2.53 -30.44
N ASP A 103 -51.51 1.26 -30.79
CA ASP A 103 -50.47 0.26 -30.62
C ASP A 103 -49.18 0.65 -31.37
N LEU A 104 -48.05 0.51 -30.69
CA LEU A 104 -46.71 0.76 -31.19
C LEU A 104 -45.77 -0.30 -30.58
N THR A 105 -45.17 -1.12 -31.43
CA THR A 105 -44.08 -2.02 -31.04
C THR A 105 -42.77 -1.40 -31.52
N LEU A 106 -41.80 -1.26 -30.62
CA LEU A 106 -40.46 -0.82 -30.99
C LEU A 106 -39.76 -1.92 -31.80
N VAL A 107 -39.05 -1.49 -32.84
CA VAL A 107 -38.21 -2.34 -33.69
C VAL A 107 -36.73 -1.94 -33.63
N VAL A 108 -36.44 -0.87 -32.89
CA VAL A 108 -35.14 -0.30 -32.60
C VAL A 108 -35.27 0.56 -31.35
N ASP A 109 -34.15 0.83 -30.69
CA ASP A 109 -34.08 1.79 -29.58
C ASP A 109 -34.61 3.16 -30.00
N ALA A 110 -35.31 3.83 -29.09
CA ALA A 110 -36.01 5.09 -29.37
C ALA A 110 -35.76 6.13 -28.28
N VAL A 111 -35.74 7.40 -28.68
CA VAL A 111 -35.55 8.53 -27.76
C VAL A 111 -36.66 9.55 -27.96
N TYR A 112 -37.27 10.00 -26.86
CA TYR A 112 -38.26 11.07 -26.83
C TYR A 112 -37.88 12.15 -25.81
N GLY A 113 -38.47 13.35 -25.96
CA GLY A 113 -38.53 14.35 -24.88
C GLY A 113 -39.58 13.94 -23.84
N ASP A 114 -40.50 14.83 -23.47
CA ASP A 114 -41.69 14.42 -22.73
C ASP A 114 -42.55 13.44 -23.57
N LEU A 115 -43.15 12.44 -22.91
CA LEU A 115 -44.00 11.44 -23.56
C LEU A 115 -45.36 11.31 -22.84
N TYR A 116 -46.43 11.30 -23.63
CA TYR A 116 -47.80 11.10 -23.16
C TYR A 116 -48.37 9.81 -23.75
N LEU A 117 -48.71 8.83 -22.90
CA LEU A 117 -49.40 7.61 -23.33
C LEU A 117 -50.89 7.75 -23.05
N ASN A 118 -51.71 7.83 -24.10
CA ASN A 118 -53.14 8.10 -24.04
C ASN A 118 -54.02 6.96 -24.60
N GLY A 119 -53.43 5.79 -24.84
CA GLY A 119 -54.12 4.59 -25.34
C GLY A 119 -53.20 3.67 -26.13
N GLY A 120 -53.71 2.49 -26.50
CA GLY A 120 -52.94 1.44 -27.20
C GLY A 120 -51.92 0.73 -26.30
N THR A 121 -51.20 -0.22 -26.89
CA THR A 121 -50.02 -0.88 -26.29
C THR A 121 -48.74 -0.28 -26.85
N LEU A 122 -47.89 0.27 -25.99
CA LEU A 122 -46.49 0.57 -26.29
C LEU A 122 -45.63 -0.60 -25.82
N ASP A 123 -45.21 -1.45 -26.74
CA ASP A 123 -44.39 -2.63 -26.49
C ASP A 123 -42.92 -2.32 -26.84
N LEU A 124 -42.02 -2.42 -25.86
CA LEU A 124 -40.60 -2.14 -26.08
C LEU A 124 -39.88 -3.31 -26.78
N ASN A 125 -40.41 -4.53 -26.71
CA ASN A 125 -39.93 -5.68 -27.47
C ASN A 125 -38.40 -5.88 -27.43
N GLY A 126 -37.81 -5.82 -26.24
CA GLY A 126 -36.36 -5.99 -26.01
C GLY A 126 -35.49 -4.75 -26.28
N HIS A 127 -36.08 -3.63 -26.70
CA HIS A 127 -35.35 -2.39 -27.02
C HIS A 127 -35.29 -1.40 -25.85
N VAL A 128 -34.41 -0.42 -25.99
CA VAL A 128 -34.27 0.69 -25.05
C VAL A 128 -35.14 1.87 -25.48
N LEU A 129 -36.05 2.31 -24.61
CA LEU A 129 -36.79 3.55 -24.76
C LEU A 129 -36.27 4.59 -23.77
N THR A 130 -35.70 5.68 -24.28
CA THR A 130 -35.23 6.81 -23.45
C THR A 130 -36.17 8.00 -23.58
N ILE A 131 -36.55 8.58 -22.45
CA ILE A 131 -37.42 9.74 -22.32
C ILE A 131 -36.60 10.79 -21.57
N ASN A 132 -36.07 11.77 -22.31
CA ASN A 132 -35.26 12.89 -21.80
C ASN A 132 -36.11 13.96 -21.08
N GLY A 133 -37.23 13.55 -20.50
CA GLY A 133 -38.22 14.40 -19.85
C GLY A 133 -39.13 13.55 -18.96
N ASN A 134 -40.40 13.96 -18.85
CA ASN A 134 -41.40 13.26 -18.07
C ASN A 134 -42.22 12.29 -18.91
N LEU A 135 -42.57 11.14 -18.34
CA LEU A 135 -43.56 10.23 -18.89
C LEU A 135 -44.88 10.39 -18.14
N THR A 136 -45.95 10.71 -18.85
CA THR A 136 -47.31 10.69 -18.28
C THR A 136 -48.18 9.69 -19.02
N GLN A 137 -48.60 8.65 -18.31
CA GLN A 137 -49.48 7.60 -18.81
C GLN A 137 -50.91 7.83 -18.29
N TYR A 138 -51.79 8.25 -19.19
CA TYR A 138 -53.21 8.46 -18.96
C TYR A 138 -54.02 7.17 -19.10
N ASN A 139 -53.62 6.33 -20.05
CA ASN A 139 -54.33 5.13 -20.51
C ASN A 139 -53.34 4.24 -21.27
N GLY A 140 -53.78 3.06 -21.73
CA GLY A 140 -52.97 2.12 -22.51
C GLY A 140 -52.04 1.27 -21.64
N ILE A 141 -51.38 0.32 -22.30
CA ILE A 141 -50.41 -0.60 -21.71
C ILE A 141 -49.01 -0.13 -22.12
N LEU A 142 -48.12 0.05 -21.15
CA LEU A 142 -46.69 0.15 -21.39
C LEU A 142 -46.09 -1.21 -21.05
N GLU A 143 -45.71 -1.95 -22.08
CA GLU A 143 -45.21 -3.32 -21.98
C GLU A 143 -43.70 -3.30 -22.18
N ILE A 144 -42.95 -3.67 -21.13
CA ILE A 144 -41.48 -3.59 -21.16
C ILE A 144 -40.89 -4.75 -21.97
N ASN A 145 -41.43 -5.97 -21.87
CA ASN A 145 -41.13 -7.13 -22.72
C ASN A 145 -39.62 -7.32 -23.02
N ASN A 146 -38.84 -7.61 -21.97
CA ASN A 146 -37.38 -7.72 -21.97
C ASN A 146 -36.62 -6.44 -22.34
N GLY A 147 -37.30 -5.30 -22.47
CA GLY A 147 -36.72 -4.01 -22.81
C GLY A 147 -36.31 -3.17 -21.59
N ILE A 148 -35.84 -1.96 -21.87
CA ILE A 148 -35.42 -0.99 -20.85
C ILE A 148 -36.12 0.35 -21.08
N LEU A 149 -36.81 0.87 -20.07
CA LEU A 149 -37.36 2.22 -20.07
C LEU A 149 -36.50 3.13 -19.20
N ASN A 150 -35.90 4.17 -19.78
CA ASN A 150 -35.17 5.21 -19.07
C ASN A 150 -35.95 6.53 -19.11
N VAL A 151 -36.41 7.03 -17.96
CA VAL A 151 -37.08 8.33 -17.83
C VAL A 151 -36.20 9.25 -17.01
N THR A 152 -35.70 10.35 -17.58
CA THR A 152 -34.83 11.27 -16.82
C THR A 152 -35.61 12.12 -15.82
N GLY A 153 -36.88 12.43 -16.11
CA GLY A 153 -37.80 13.15 -15.23
C GLY A 153 -38.75 12.25 -14.43
N ASP A 154 -39.96 12.74 -14.16
CA ASP A 154 -41.01 11.99 -13.45
C ASP A 154 -41.71 10.98 -14.36
N TYR A 155 -42.14 9.86 -13.79
CA TYR A 155 -43.08 8.93 -14.42
C TYR A 155 -44.40 8.91 -13.63
N LYS A 156 -45.49 9.34 -14.28
CA LYS A 156 -46.83 9.47 -13.70
C LYS A 156 -47.83 8.60 -14.44
N ILE A 157 -48.42 7.61 -13.77
CA ILE A 157 -49.64 6.92 -14.22
C ILE A 157 -50.81 7.67 -13.61
N GLN A 158 -51.27 8.73 -14.27
CA GLN A 158 -52.27 9.66 -13.71
C GLN A 158 -53.06 10.37 -14.80
N SER A 159 -54.36 10.61 -14.55
CA SER A 159 -55.21 11.47 -15.39
C SER A 159 -55.19 12.93 -14.97
N SER A 160 -55.09 13.85 -15.94
CA SER A 160 -55.19 15.30 -15.72
C SER A 160 -56.65 15.78 -15.62
N SER A 161 -57.58 15.03 -16.19
CA SER A 161 -59.03 15.22 -16.03
C SER A 161 -59.56 14.12 -15.10
N ALA A 162 -60.04 14.46 -13.91
CA ALA A 162 -60.43 13.57 -12.79
C ALA A 162 -61.54 12.52 -13.07
N LEU A 163 -61.71 12.06 -14.31
CA LEU A 163 -62.74 11.12 -14.76
C LEU A 163 -62.24 9.65 -14.74
N SER A 164 -60.96 9.38 -15.04
CA SER A 164 -60.40 8.01 -15.05
C SER A 164 -58.94 7.94 -15.50
N CYS A 165 -58.14 7.04 -14.91
CA CYS A 165 -56.80 6.66 -15.38
C CYS A 165 -56.61 5.13 -15.41
N PRO A 166 -56.90 4.44 -16.52
CA PRO A 166 -56.68 2.99 -16.63
C PRO A 166 -55.29 2.62 -17.21
N GLY A 167 -54.27 3.45 -17.01
CA GLY A 167 -52.91 3.14 -17.44
C GLY A 167 -52.36 1.89 -16.74
N ILE A 168 -51.68 1.03 -17.50
CA ILE A 168 -51.07 -0.22 -17.05
C ILE A 168 -49.57 -0.18 -17.35
N LEU A 169 -48.73 -0.34 -16.32
CA LEU A 169 -47.32 -0.68 -16.49
C LEU A 169 -47.19 -2.21 -16.36
N GLN A 170 -46.68 -2.87 -17.39
CA GLN A 170 -46.49 -4.30 -17.41
C GLN A 170 -45.00 -4.66 -17.41
N MET A 171 -44.57 -5.28 -16.31
CA MET A 171 -43.25 -5.83 -16.02
C MET A 171 -43.41 -7.29 -15.54
N THR A 172 -43.26 -8.22 -16.47
CA THR A 172 -43.52 -9.65 -16.25
C THR A 172 -42.32 -10.54 -16.57
N GLU A 173 -41.31 -10.00 -17.24
CA GLU A 173 -40.08 -10.71 -17.58
C GLU A 173 -38.94 -10.32 -16.63
N THR A 174 -38.03 -11.25 -16.34
CA THR A 174 -36.92 -11.00 -15.40
C THR A 174 -35.95 -9.93 -15.89
N ALA A 175 -35.88 -9.71 -17.21
CA ALA A 175 -35.03 -8.69 -17.84
C ALA A 175 -35.70 -7.31 -17.91
N ASP A 176 -36.99 -7.19 -17.57
CA ASP A 176 -37.70 -5.90 -17.61
C ASP A 176 -37.05 -4.90 -16.67
N LYS A 177 -36.66 -3.74 -17.20
CA LYS A 177 -36.08 -2.66 -16.40
C LYS A 177 -36.74 -1.31 -16.67
N VAL A 178 -37.13 -0.62 -15.60
CA VAL A 178 -37.63 0.75 -15.65
C VAL A 178 -36.79 1.61 -14.71
N VAL A 179 -36.23 2.70 -15.20
CA VAL A 179 -35.45 3.67 -14.42
C VAL A 179 -36.14 5.02 -14.47
N VAL A 180 -36.50 5.55 -13.29
CA VAL A 180 -37.12 6.88 -13.14
C VAL A 180 -36.16 7.79 -12.39
N GLY A 181 -35.57 8.75 -13.10
CA GLY A 181 -34.66 9.75 -12.57
C GLY A 181 -35.33 10.74 -11.61
N GLY A 182 -36.62 11.02 -11.81
CA GLY A 182 -37.47 11.80 -10.93
C GLY A 182 -38.35 10.94 -10.02
N SER A 183 -39.55 11.45 -9.72
CA SER A 183 -40.53 10.75 -8.87
C SER A 183 -41.42 9.82 -9.68
N PHE A 184 -41.77 8.67 -9.08
CA PHE A 184 -42.79 7.78 -9.60
C PHE A 184 -44.13 8.01 -8.89
N LEU A 185 -45.20 8.22 -9.65
CA LEU A 185 -46.56 8.33 -9.13
C LEU A 185 -47.48 7.40 -9.90
N THR A 186 -48.28 6.62 -9.18
CA THR A 186 -49.41 5.89 -9.75
C THR A 186 -50.72 6.25 -9.06
N ASP A 187 -51.74 6.49 -9.87
CA ASP A 187 -53.13 6.71 -9.49
C ASP A 187 -54.00 5.98 -10.52
N SER A 188 -53.63 4.74 -10.86
CA SER A 188 -54.39 3.90 -11.79
C SER A 188 -55.62 3.31 -11.12
N ARG A 189 -56.65 3.00 -11.90
CA ARG A 189 -57.84 2.24 -11.46
C ARG A 189 -57.69 0.73 -11.72
N ILE A 190 -56.54 0.29 -12.21
CA ILE A 190 -56.27 -1.11 -12.52
C ILE A 190 -55.47 -1.76 -11.40
N ASP A 191 -55.86 -2.98 -11.02
CA ASP A 191 -55.07 -3.84 -10.14
C ASP A 191 -53.83 -4.34 -10.89
N HIS A 192 -52.65 -4.01 -10.37
CA HIS A 192 -51.37 -4.34 -11.01
C HIS A 192 -50.76 -5.69 -10.58
N SER A 193 -51.47 -6.51 -9.80
CA SER A 193 -50.94 -7.77 -9.26
C SER A 193 -50.52 -8.81 -10.28
N GLN A 194 -51.10 -8.78 -11.47
CA GLN A 194 -50.73 -9.65 -12.59
C GLN A 194 -49.78 -8.97 -13.60
N TYR A 195 -49.54 -7.67 -13.45
CA TYR A 195 -48.75 -6.88 -14.38
C TYR A 195 -47.37 -6.51 -13.82
N LEU A 196 -47.18 -6.51 -12.51
CA LEU A 196 -45.89 -6.27 -11.84
C LEU A 196 -45.43 -7.55 -11.14
N THR A 197 -45.01 -8.54 -11.92
CA THR A 197 -44.67 -9.89 -11.44
C THR A 197 -43.18 -10.21 -11.53
N SER A 198 -42.42 -9.50 -12.37
CA SER A 198 -40.96 -9.62 -12.47
C SER A 198 -40.30 -8.30 -12.88
N GLY A 199 -38.97 -8.29 -13.03
CA GLY A 199 -38.22 -7.09 -13.40
C GLY A 199 -37.91 -6.13 -12.26
N VAL A 200 -37.25 -5.01 -12.59
CA VAL A 200 -36.77 -4.01 -11.64
C VAL A 200 -37.25 -2.60 -12.01
N LEU A 201 -38.00 -1.98 -11.10
CA LEU A 201 -38.33 -0.55 -11.15
C LEU A 201 -37.39 0.23 -10.21
N GLU A 202 -36.45 1.00 -10.77
CA GLU A 202 -35.59 1.93 -10.05
C GLU A 202 -36.23 3.33 -9.99
N VAL A 203 -36.29 3.93 -8.80
CA VAL A 203 -36.83 5.27 -8.58
C VAL A 203 -35.84 6.11 -7.77
N ARG A 204 -35.39 7.22 -8.36
CA ARG A 204 -34.41 8.16 -7.75
C ARG A 204 -35.08 9.34 -7.05
N GLY A 205 -36.36 9.60 -7.30
CA GLY A 205 -37.18 10.58 -6.60
C GLY A 205 -38.13 9.95 -5.57
N ASN A 206 -39.26 10.60 -5.31
CA ASN A 206 -40.26 10.07 -4.38
C ASN A 206 -41.11 8.98 -5.03
N PHE A 207 -41.67 8.09 -4.21
CA PHE A 207 -42.63 7.08 -4.64
C PHE A 207 -44.01 7.39 -4.08
N THR A 208 -45.02 7.47 -4.94
CA THR A 208 -46.39 7.79 -4.50
C THR A 208 -47.41 6.87 -5.17
N GLN A 209 -48.06 6.05 -4.36
CA GLN A 209 -49.30 5.36 -4.70
C GLN A 209 -50.48 6.17 -4.18
N ARG A 210 -51.34 6.65 -5.09
CA ARG A 210 -52.62 7.29 -4.81
C ARG A 210 -53.76 6.34 -5.16
N SER A 211 -54.88 6.55 -4.51
CA SER A 211 -56.13 5.85 -4.77
C SER A 211 -57.26 6.87 -4.79
N SER A 212 -57.24 7.74 -5.80
CA SER A 212 -58.19 8.85 -5.90
C SER A 212 -59.58 8.42 -6.38
N TYR A 213 -59.77 7.14 -6.72
CA TYR A 213 -60.99 6.59 -7.32
C TYR A 213 -61.71 5.64 -6.36
N SER A 214 -63.04 5.56 -6.47
CA SER A 214 -63.87 4.72 -5.59
C SER A 214 -63.90 3.23 -5.96
N ASP A 215 -63.26 2.85 -7.07
CA ASP A 215 -63.21 1.46 -7.54
C ASP A 215 -62.27 0.62 -6.66
N ILE A 216 -62.69 -0.59 -6.29
CA ILE A 216 -61.88 -1.48 -5.42
C ILE A 216 -60.53 -1.86 -6.04
N SER A 217 -60.39 -1.80 -7.37
CA SER A 217 -59.13 -2.07 -8.05
C SER A 217 -58.13 -0.92 -7.94
N ALA A 218 -58.57 0.30 -7.62
CA ALA A 218 -57.69 1.46 -7.45
C ALA A 218 -56.81 1.32 -6.19
N SER A 219 -57.29 0.62 -5.15
CA SER A 219 -56.49 0.37 -3.95
C SER A 219 -55.33 -0.61 -4.19
N SER A 220 -55.40 -1.43 -5.24
CA SER A 220 -54.36 -2.41 -5.65
C SER A 220 -53.55 -1.93 -6.86
N ASN A 221 -53.53 -0.63 -7.14
CA ASN A 221 -52.89 -0.09 -8.34
C ASN A 221 -51.35 -0.07 -8.32
N PHE A 222 -50.76 -0.44 -7.19
CA PHE A 222 -49.36 -0.86 -7.11
C PHE A 222 -49.24 -2.07 -6.17
N ASN A 223 -49.73 -3.23 -6.62
CA ASN A 223 -49.65 -4.47 -5.85
C ASN A 223 -48.65 -5.42 -6.50
N ALA A 224 -47.35 -5.19 -6.33
CA ALA A 224 -46.33 -6.04 -6.97
C ALA A 224 -46.34 -7.47 -6.37
N SER A 225 -46.04 -8.47 -7.20
CA SER A 225 -46.00 -9.88 -6.81
C SER A 225 -44.82 -10.62 -7.48
N GLY A 226 -44.74 -11.95 -7.31
CA GLY A 226 -43.72 -12.78 -7.96
C GLY A 226 -42.30 -12.44 -7.52
N THR A 227 -41.44 -12.09 -8.48
CA THR A 227 -40.03 -11.69 -8.26
C THR A 227 -39.79 -10.21 -8.55
N HIS A 228 -40.83 -9.41 -8.76
CA HIS A 228 -40.70 -7.98 -9.06
C HIS A 228 -39.98 -7.23 -7.93
N LYS A 229 -39.06 -6.35 -8.29
CA LYS A 229 -38.26 -5.54 -7.37
C LYS A 229 -38.50 -4.05 -7.59
N VAL A 230 -38.50 -3.28 -6.51
CA VAL A 230 -38.38 -1.82 -6.57
C VAL A 230 -37.09 -1.40 -5.88
N LEU A 231 -36.25 -0.63 -6.56
CA LEU A 231 -35.02 -0.07 -6.03
C LEU A 231 -35.21 1.43 -5.77
N LEU A 232 -34.99 1.88 -4.55
CA LEU A 232 -35.01 3.31 -4.20
C LEU A 232 -33.57 3.82 -4.03
N SER A 233 -33.04 4.46 -5.07
CA SER A 233 -31.63 4.84 -5.22
C SER A 233 -31.38 6.36 -5.21
N GLY A 234 -32.35 7.16 -4.78
CA GLY A 234 -32.27 8.61 -4.79
C GLY A 234 -31.25 9.17 -3.79
N PRO A 235 -30.46 10.21 -4.14
CA PRO A 235 -29.45 10.75 -3.22
C PRO A 235 -30.07 11.50 -2.02
N SER A 236 -31.24 12.10 -2.20
CA SER A 236 -31.98 12.78 -1.13
C SER A 236 -32.81 11.82 -0.29
N VAL A 237 -33.25 12.23 0.91
CA VAL A 237 -34.28 11.49 1.65
C VAL A 237 -35.52 11.32 0.76
N GLN A 238 -35.90 10.06 0.49
CA GLN A 238 -37.03 9.76 -0.39
C GLN A 238 -38.30 9.57 0.44
N VAL A 239 -39.41 10.16 -0.02
CA VAL A 239 -40.73 10.04 0.59
C VAL A 239 -41.53 8.97 -0.15
N ILE A 240 -42.05 8.00 0.61
CA ILE A 240 -42.83 6.87 0.12
C ILE A 240 -44.22 6.96 0.72
N VAL A 241 -45.21 7.09 -0.16
CA VAL A 241 -46.62 7.22 0.21
C VAL A 241 -47.43 6.10 -0.43
N PHE A 242 -48.13 5.33 0.40
CA PHE A 242 -49.21 4.44 -0.02
C PHE A 242 -50.53 4.92 0.58
N ALA A 243 -51.46 5.37 -0.26
CA ALA A 243 -52.80 5.73 0.16
C ALA A 243 -53.57 4.49 0.66
N ASP A 244 -53.37 3.34 0.01
CA ASP A 244 -54.02 2.07 0.36
C ASP A 244 -53.01 0.95 0.63
N TYR A 245 -52.25 1.09 1.72
CA TYR A 245 -51.22 0.16 2.16
C TYR A 245 -51.71 -1.28 2.48
N ASN A 246 -53.02 -1.51 2.58
CA ASN A 246 -53.60 -2.85 2.78
C ASN A 246 -53.67 -3.67 1.47
N CYS A 247 -53.67 -2.99 0.32
CA CYS A 247 -53.89 -3.59 -0.99
C CYS A 247 -52.70 -3.39 -1.92
N SER A 248 -52.06 -2.21 -1.87
CA SER A 248 -50.86 -1.89 -2.62
C SER A 248 -49.61 -2.05 -1.75
N LYS A 249 -48.57 -2.61 -2.33
CA LYS A 249 -47.28 -2.90 -1.70
C LYS A 249 -46.20 -3.19 -2.75
N PHE A 250 -44.95 -3.04 -2.33
CA PHE A 250 -43.82 -3.65 -3.00
C PHE A 250 -43.81 -5.17 -2.76
N ASN A 251 -43.29 -5.93 -3.70
CA ASN A 251 -42.96 -7.33 -3.44
C ASN A 251 -41.60 -7.40 -2.75
N THR A 252 -40.52 -7.13 -3.48
CA THR A 252 -39.19 -6.89 -2.91
C THR A 252 -38.87 -5.40 -3.02
N LEU A 253 -38.61 -4.75 -1.89
CA LEU A 253 -38.08 -3.40 -1.83
C LEU A 253 -36.57 -3.48 -1.58
N ILE A 254 -35.80 -2.85 -2.46
CA ILE A 254 -34.37 -2.63 -2.29
C ILE A 254 -34.15 -1.16 -1.96
N ILE A 255 -33.41 -0.89 -0.90
CA ILE A 255 -33.05 0.46 -0.48
C ILE A 255 -31.54 0.62 -0.47
N THR A 256 -31.07 1.79 -0.90
CA THR A 256 -29.64 2.12 -0.89
C THR A 256 -29.23 2.81 0.40
N LYS A 257 -30.11 3.55 1.07
CA LYS A 257 -29.75 4.25 2.33
C LYS A 257 -30.25 3.50 3.56
N PRO A 258 -29.80 3.82 4.79
CA PRO A 258 -30.39 3.26 6.00
C PRO A 258 -31.89 3.57 6.08
N LEU A 259 -32.73 2.57 6.39
CA LEU A 259 -34.19 2.67 6.32
C LEU A 259 -34.77 3.85 7.13
N ASP A 260 -34.23 4.09 8.32
CA ASP A 260 -34.78 5.08 9.26
C ASP A 260 -34.33 6.53 9.00
N THR A 261 -33.27 6.74 8.21
CA THR A 261 -32.72 8.08 7.94
C THR A 261 -32.80 8.47 6.46
N GLY A 262 -32.71 7.51 5.55
CA GLY A 262 -32.75 7.73 4.10
C GLY A 262 -34.15 7.80 3.50
N TYR A 263 -35.18 7.42 4.26
CA TYR A 263 -36.55 7.28 3.77
C TYR A 263 -37.60 7.73 4.78
N THR A 264 -38.69 8.30 4.27
CA THR A 264 -39.88 8.63 5.06
C THR A 264 -41.08 7.87 4.51
N PHE A 265 -41.68 7.01 5.32
CA PHE A 265 -42.89 6.27 4.96
C PHE A 265 -44.11 6.82 5.70
N ASN A 266 -45.23 6.95 4.99
CA ASN A 266 -46.51 7.22 5.67
C ASN A 266 -47.07 5.99 6.40
N TYR A 267 -46.63 4.79 6.01
CA TYR A 267 -46.96 3.52 6.64
C TYR A 267 -45.83 2.51 6.41
N LYS A 268 -45.48 1.70 7.41
CA LYS A 268 -44.52 0.59 7.27
C LYS A 268 -44.99 -0.66 8.05
N PRO A 269 -44.84 -1.88 7.51
CA PRO A 269 -44.25 -2.20 6.20
C PRO A 269 -45.23 -2.00 5.04
N VAL A 270 -44.69 -1.68 3.86
CA VAL A 270 -45.41 -1.66 2.55
C VAL A 270 -44.71 -2.55 1.53
N TRP A 271 -44.05 -3.61 2.00
CA TRP A 271 -43.27 -4.57 1.21
C TRP A 271 -43.47 -5.99 1.75
N ASN A 272 -43.26 -7.02 0.92
CA ASN A 272 -43.16 -8.41 1.41
C ASN A 272 -41.74 -8.72 1.90
N THR A 273 -40.72 -8.26 1.17
CA THR A 273 -39.29 -8.45 1.45
C THR A 273 -38.57 -7.11 1.36
N LEU A 274 -37.69 -6.81 2.33
CA LEU A 274 -36.78 -5.67 2.30
C LEU A 274 -35.36 -6.18 2.12
N VAL A 275 -34.60 -5.51 1.26
CA VAL A 275 -33.17 -5.73 1.02
C VAL A 275 -32.47 -4.38 1.14
N GLU A 276 -31.37 -4.33 1.88
CA GLU A 276 -30.50 -3.14 1.97
C GLU A 276 -29.32 -3.37 1.00
N ASP A 277 -29.06 -2.41 0.11
CA ASP A 277 -28.03 -2.48 -0.92
C ASP A 277 -26.71 -1.92 -0.37
N GLU A 278 -25.85 -2.80 0.12
CA GLU A 278 -24.57 -2.49 0.78
C GLU A 278 -23.39 -2.37 -0.22
N SER A 279 -23.66 -2.21 -1.51
CA SER A 279 -22.67 -2.32 -2.61
C SER A 279 -21.81 -1.07 -2.89
N SER A 280 -21.78 -0.09 -1.98
CA SER A 280 -20.94 1.11 -2.12
C SER A 280 -20.66 1.80 -0.79
N PHE A 281 -19.66 2.68 -0.73
CA PHE A 281 -19.35 3.44 0.49
C PHE A 281 -20.51 4.30 1.00
N ASP A 282 -21.30 4.91 0.11
CA ASP A 282 -22.47 5.73 0.49
C ASP A 282 -23.50 4.94 1.30
N ASN A 283 -23.56 3.63 1.03
CA ASN A 283 -24.58 2.72 1.52
C ASN A 283 -23.98 1.61 2.40
N ALA A 284 -22.72 1.78 2.80
CA ALA A 284 -21.97 0.78 3.54
C ALA A 284 -22.64 0.40 4.87
N TYR A 285 -22.59 -0.89 5.20
CA TYR A 285 -23.13 -1.42 6.44
C TYR A 285 -22.41 -0.84 7.65
N THR A 286 -23.16 -0.35 8.64
CA THR A 286 -22.54 0.18 9.86
C THR A 286 -22.23 -0.96 10.82
N ILE A 287 -20.96 -1.34 10.95
CA ILE A 287 -20.54 -2.33 11.94
C ILE A 287 -20.39 -1.69 13.32
N ILE A 288 -20.86 -2.39 14.34
CA ILE A 288 -20.63 -2.01 15.74
C ILE A 288 -19.25 -2.54 16.14
N ILE A 289 -18.38 -1.66 16.60
CA ILE A 289 -17.05 -2.02 17.12
C ILE A 289 -17.19 -3.02 18.28
N GLU A 290 -16.27 -3.99 18.37
CA GLU A 290 -16.29 -5.15 19.27
C GLU A 290 -17.41 -6.18 19.00
N SER A 291 -18.12 -6.08 17.87
CA SER A 291 -19.05 -7.11 17.40
C SER A 291 -18.53 -7.83 16.16
N GLU A 292 -18.91 -9.11 16.04
CA GLU A 292 -18.67 -9.92 14.84
C GLU A 292 -19.98 -10.19 14.13
N ILE A 293 -20.02 -9.89 12.83
CA ILE A 293 -21.16 -10.13 11.95
C ILE A 293 -20.81 -11.21 10.94
N SER A 294 -21.79 -12.00 10.51
CA SER A 294 -21.63 -12.92 9.38
C SER A 294 -22.19 -12.29 8.11
N ARG A 295 -21.48 -12.48 7.00
CA ARG A 295 -21.76 -11.96 5.66
C ARG A 295 -21.52 -13.04 4.61
N ALA A 296 -21.98 -12.78 3.39
CA ALA A 296 -21.82 -13.69 2.28
C ALA A 296 -21.63 -12.91 0.98
N PHE A 297 -20.73 -13.38 0.13
CA PHE A 297 -20.66 -12.94 -1.26
C PHE A 297 -21.80 -13.61 -2.02
N ASP A 298 -22.88 -12.86 -2.28
CA ASP A 298 -24.16 -13.36 -2.80
C ASP A 298 -24.08 -13.76 -4.29
N PHE A 299 -23.14 -13.17 -5.02
CA PHE A 299 -22.86 -13.47 -6.42
C PHE A 299 -21.37 -13.31 -6.75
N THR A 300 -20.96 -13.80 -7.92
CA THR A 300 -19.57 -13.69 -8.36
C THR A 300 -19.18 -12.22 -8.58
N GLY A 301 -18.07 -11.79 -7.96
CA GLY A 301 -17.61 -10.41 -8.01
C GLY A 301 -18.39 -9.47 -7.09
N ASP A 302 -19.13 -10.04 -6.13
CA ASP A 302 -19.75 -9.27 -5.06
C ASP A 302 -18.69 -8.63 -4.16
N ILE A 303 -18.99 -7.40 -3.74
CA ILE A 303 -18.12 -6.56 -2.93
C ILE A 303 -18.99 -5.95 -1.84
N ASP A 304 -18.62 -6.23 -0.60
CA ASP A 304 -19.30 -5.71 0.57
C ASP A 304 -18.58 -4.46 1.08
N PHE A 305 -19.35 -3.44 1.45
CA PHE A 305 -18.83 -2.21 2.00
C PHE A 305 -19.31 -2.02 3.44
N PHE A 306 -18.38 -1.71 4.33
CA PHE A 306 -18.63 -1.46 5.76
C PHE A 306 -18.21 -0.05 6.13
N LYS A 307 -18.83 0.49 7.18
CA LYS A 307 -18.43 1.74 7.82
C LYS A 307 -18.49 1.64 9.34
N PHE A 308 -17.62 2.38 10.01
CA PHE A 308 -17.57 2.43 11.47
C PHE A 308 -16.95 3.73 11.97
N ILE A 309 -17.20 4.05 13.24
CA ILE A 309 -16.71 5.26 13.90
C ILE A 309 -16.06 4.85 15.23
N PRO A 310 -14.72 4.91 15.35
CA PRO A 310 -14.00 4.74 16.60
C PRO A 310 -14.47 5.76 17.65
N LEU A 311 -14.76 5.30 18.88
CA LEU A 311 -15.13 6.21 19.98
C LEU A 311 -13.91 6.72 20.75
N VAL A 312 -12.76 6.07 20.59
CA VAL A 312 -11.49 6.41 21.23
C VAL A 312 -10.39 6.25 20.18
N SER A 313 -9.48 7.23 20.10
CA SER A 313 -8.33 7.14 19.21
C SER A 313 -7.40 6.03 19.68
N GLY A 314 -6.94 5.18 18.78
CA GLY A 314 -6.10 4.04 19.13
C GLY A 314 -5.99 3.04 18.00
N LEU A 315 -5.32 1.92 18.28
CA LEU A 315 -5.19 0.83 17.32
C LEU A 315 -6.47 0.01 17.25
N TYR A 316 -6.82 -0.42 16.05
CA TYR A 316 -7.91 -1.35 15.80
C TYR A 316 -7.43 -2.45 14.87
N SER A 317 -7.90 -3.67 15.10
CA SER A 317 -7.88 -4.74 14.11
C SER A 317 -9.20 -4.69 13.36
N ILE A 318 -9.12 -4.57 12.05
CA ILE A 318 -10.23 -4.73 11.11
C ILE A 318 -9.95 -6.07 10.45
N GLU A 319 -10.76 -7.10 10.72
CA GLU A 319 -10.44 -8.47 10.30
C GLU A 319 -11.66 -9.26 9.83
N THR A 320 -11.45 -10.06 8.79
CA THR A 320 -12.37 -11.11 8.36
C THR A 320 -12.09 -12.42 9.09
N THR A 321 -13.07 -13.31 9.12
CA THR A 321 -12.97 -14.65 9.74
C THR A 321 -13.69 -15.68 8.88
N GLY A 322 -13.35 -16.96 9.09
CA GLY A 322 -14.02 -18.08 8.44
C GLY A 322 -13.11 -18.83 7.49
N SER A 323 -13.71 -19.52 6.52
CA SER A 323 -13.00 -20.38 5.56
C SER A 323 -12.92 -19.80 4.15
N THR A 324 -13.48 -18.60 3.94
CA THR A 324 -13.51 -17.94 2.64
C THR A 324 -12.29 -17.05 2.52
N ASP A 325 -11.60 -17.13 1.39
CA ASP A 325 -10.44 -16.30 1.08
C ASP A 325 -10.90 -14.87 0.76
N THR A 326 -10.43 -13.90 1.53
CA THR A 326 -10.96 -12.53 1.53
C THR A 326 -9.87 -11.50 1.36
N VAL A 327 -10.15 -10.46 0.59
CA VAL A 327 -9.29 -9.28 0.45
C VAL A 327 -10.00 -8.07 1.04
N GLU A 328 -9.24 -7.24 1.73
CA GLU A 328 -9.72 -6.08 2.46
C GLU A 328 -8.95 -4.80 2.09
N GLU A 329 -9.68 -3.70 1.99
CA GLU A 329 -9.13 -2.35 1.88
C GLU A 329 -9.80 -1.44 2.92
N LEU A 330 -8.99 -0.64 3.62
CA LEU A 330 -9.41 0.35 4.61
C LEU A 330 -9.28 1.77 4.04
N TYR A 331 -10.30 2.60 4.27
CA TYR A 331 -10.40 3.97 3.78
C TYR A 331 -10.80 4.96 4.89
N ASN A 332 -10.38 6.21 4.77
CA ASN A 332 -10.84 7.32 5.61
C ASN A 332 -12.18 7.92 5.10
N TYR A 333 -12.63 9.02 5.72
CA TYR A 333 -13.91 9.65 5.40
C TYR A 333 -14.02 10.24 3.98
N ASP A 334 -12.89 10.53 3.32
CA ASP A 334 -12.85 11.08 1.96
C ASP A 334 -12.53 10.03 0.89
N TYR A 335 -12.61 8.74 1.27
CA TYR A 335 -12.34 7.58 0.42
C TYR A 335 -10.89 7.49 -0.08
N THR A 336 -9.95 8.11 0.65
CA THR A 336 -8.53 7.83 0.47
C THR A 336 -8.19 6.48 1.08
N LEU A 337 -7.56 5.61 0.27
CA LEU A 337 -7.07 4.31 0.71
C LEU A 337 -5.97 4.50 1.76
N LEU A 338 -6.16 3.85 2.92
CA LEU A 338 -5.23 3.87 4.05
C LEU A 338 -4.37 2.61 4.12
N ALA A 339 -4.99 1.45 3.93
CA ALA A 339 -4.33 0.15 4.03
C ALA A 339 -5.06 -0.91 3.20
N THR A 340 -4.36 -1.98 2.85
CA THR A 340 -4.92 -3.17 2.20
C THR A 340 -4.26 -4.41 2.78
N ASN A 341 -5.02 -5.51 2.84
CA ASN A 341 -4.51 -6.81 3.21
C ASN A 341 -5.33 -7.90 2.52
N ASP A 342 -4.67 -8.92 1.97
CA ASP A 342 -5.29 -10.08 1.34
C ASP A 342 -5.08 -11.39 2.10
N ASP A 343 -4.04 -11.53 2.93
CA ASP A 343 -3.84 -12.77 3.69
C ASP A 343 -3.23 -12.63 5.10
N LEU A 344 -3.54 -13.66 5.89
CA LEU A 344 -2.82 -14.12 7.07
C LEU A 344 -2.59 -15.64 6.92
N VAL A 345 -2.14 -16.33 7.98
CA VAL A 345 -1.91 -17.78 7.99
C VAL A 345 -3.16 -18.61 7.60
N ASP A 346 -4.37 -18.05 7.69
CA ASP A 346 -5.65 -18.73 7.46
C ASP A 346 -6.51 -18.17 6.31
N LEU A 347 -5.93 -17.40 5.38
CA LEU A 347 -6.60 -16.79 4.19
C LEU A 347 -7.63 -15.68 4.52
N ASN A 348 -7.72 -15.25 5.78
CA ASN A 348 -8.52 -14.10 6.17
C ASN A 348 -7.68 -12.82 6.14
N ALA A 349 -8.27 -11.72 5.69
CA ALA A 349 -7.64 -10.42 5.74
C ALA A 349 -7.67 -9.84 7.17
N LYS A 350 -6.58 -9.18 7.55
CA LYS A 350 -6.49 -8.42 8.80
C LYS A 350 -5.68 -7.16 8.58
N ILE A 351 -6.30 -6.03 8.81
CA ILE A 351 -5.64 -4.72 8.87
C ILE A 351 -5.53 -4.30 10.33
N ILE A 352 -4.32 -3.98 10.79
CA ILE A 352 -4.08 -3.28 12.05
C ILE A 352 -3.76 -1.83 11.73
N TYR A 353 -4.56 -0.88 12.23
CA TYR A 353 -4.40 0.53 11.89
C TYR A 353 -4.76 1.45 13.06
N TYR A 354 -4.04 2.57 13.18
CA TYR A 354 -4.34 3.62 14.15
C TYR A 354 -5.45 4.52 13.62
N LEU A 355 -6.56 4.58 14.35
CA LEU A 355 -7.74 5.35 13.95
C LEU A 355 -8.01 6.46 14.96
N ASP A 356 -8.29 7.65 14.44
CA ASP A 356 -8.76 8.78 15.25
C ASP A 356 -10.21 8.59 15.70
N ALA A 357 -10.50 8.94 16.95
CA ALA A 357 -11.85 9.03 17.49
C ALA A 357 -12.74 9.96 16.66
N ASP A 358 -14.04 9.65 16.64
CA ASP A 358 -15.10 10.45 16.03
C ASP A 358 -14.95 10.70 14.52
N GLN A 359 -14.05 9.98 13.85
CA GLN A 359 -13.93 9.96 12.39
C GLN A 359 -14.65 8.74 11.80
N THR A 360 -15.20 8.90 10.59
CA THR A 360 -15.80 7.78 9.85
C THR A 360 -14.75 7.10 9.00
N TYR A 361 -14.66 5.78 9.13
CA TYR A 361 -13.83 4.92 8.30
C TYR A 361 -14.70 3.95 7.53
N PHE A 362 -14.16 3.46 6.41
CA PHE A 362 -14.83 2.51 5.55
C PHE A 362 -13.93 1.32 5.24
N THR A 363 -14.54 0.15 5.10
CA THR A 363 -13.88 -1.06 4.63
C THR A 363 -14.56 -1.55 3.37
N LYS A 364 -13.78 -2.02 2.41
CA LYS A 364 -14.25 -2.73 1.22
C LYS A 364 -13.70 -4.15 1.26
N ILE A 365 -14.58 -5.14 1.12
CA ILE A 365 -14.22 -6.57 1.25
C ILE A 365 -14.75 -7.33 0.03
N TRP A 366 -13.91 -8.15 -0.57
CA TRP A 366 -14.30 -9.03 -1.68
C TRP A 366 -13.59 -10.38 -1.59
N ASN A 367 -14.09 -11.37 -2.33
CA ASN A 367 -13.45 -12.67 -2.42
C ASN A 367 -12.15 -12.57 -3.24
N TYR A 368 -11.04 -13.13 -2.76
CA TYR A 368 -9.78 -13.13 -3.52
C TYR A 368 -9.97 -13.67 -4.96
N ASN A 369 -10.77 -14.73 -5.11
CA ASN A 369 -11.23 -15.19 -6.41
C ASN A 369 -12.61 -14.60 -6.73
N ASN A 370 -12.65 -13.59 -7.59
CA ASN A 370 -13.87 -12.91 -8.04
C ASN A 370 -14.92 -13.81 -8.75
N TYR A 371 -14.65 -15.09 -8.94
CA TYR A 371 -15.61 -16.07 -9.48
C TYR A 371 -16.26 -16.95 -8.41
N ASP A 372 -15.83 -16.86 -7.15
CA ASP A 372 -16.33 -17.66 -6.06
C ASP A 372 -17.35 -16.90 -5.21
N THR A 373 -18.22 -17.65 -4.53
CA THR A 373 -19.14 -17.16 -3.51
C THR A 373 -18.87 -17.88 -2.20
N GLY A 374 -19.24 -17.29 -1.07
CA GLY A 374 -18.95 -17.89 0.23
C GLY A 374 -19.33 -17.00 1.40
N THR A 375 -19.40 -17.59 2.59
CA THR A 375 -19.69 -16.85 3.84
C THR A 375 -18.41 -16.48 4.56
N TYR A 376 -18.36 -15.32 5.17
CA TYR A 376 -17.27 -14.87 6.02
C TYR A 376 -17.83 -14.16 7.26
N GLY A 377 -17.03 -14.06 8.32
CA GLY A 377 -17.28 -13.17 9.44
C GLY A 377 -16.46 -11.89 9.29
N PHE A 378 -16.93 -10.80 9.87
CA PHE A 378 -16.23 -9.51 9.87
C PHE A 378 -16.37 -8.85 11.23
N LYS A 379 -15.27 -8.29 11.73
CA LYS A 379 -15.25 -7.57 13.01
C LYS A 379 -14.19 -6.49 13.04
N VAL A 380 -14.47 -5.47 13.85
CA VAL A 380 -13.55 -4.38 14.16
C VAL A 380 -13.35 -4.34 15.66
N VAL A 381 -12.13 -4.54 16.13
CA VAL A 381 -11.82 -4.70 17.56
C VAL A 381 -10.70 -3.72 17.95
N PRO A 382 -10.89 -2.89 18.99
CA PRO A 382 -9.80 -2.10 19.54
C PRO A 382 -8.66 -3.04 19.96
N GLN A 383 -7.44 -2.71 19.56
CA GLN A 383 -6.27 -3.38 20.05
C GLN A 383 -5.77 -2.63 21.28
N TYR A 384 -5.53 -3.38 22.35
CA TYR A 384 -4.87 -2.85 23.53
C TYR A 384 -3.37 -3.02 23.30
N ASP A 385 -2.74 -1.90 22.99
CA ASP A 385 -1.31 -1.63 23.13
C ASP A 385 -0.82 -2.22 24.47
N ASP A 386 0.30 -2.96 24.45
CA ASP A 386 0.96 -3.53 25.61
C ASP A 386 1.61 -2.47 26.52
N ASN A 387 1.49 -1.18 26.19
CA ASN A 387 1.75 -0.01 27.04
C ASN A 387 0.82 0.14 28.27
N LEU A 388 0.71 -0.88 29.10
CA LEU A 388 0.24 -0.72 30.49
C LEU A 388 1.10 -1.56 31.44
N GLN A 389 2.38 -1.22 31.55
CA GLN A 389 3.03 -0.69 32.77
C GLN A 389 4.47 -0.35 32.40
N SER A 390 4.97 0.80 32.86
CA SER A 390 6.40 1.10 32.81
C SER A 390 7.19 -0.10 33.33
N ARG A 391 7.94 -0.75 32.45
CA ARG A 391 8.74 -1.90 32.85
C ARG A 391 10.03 -1.35 33.46
N ALA A 392 10.20 -1.57 34.76
CA ALA A 392 11.42 -1.23 35.45
C ALA A 392 12.59 -2.06 34.89
N ILE A 393 13.68 -1.39 34.54
CA ILE A 393 14.94 -2.02 34.10
C ILE A 393 16.06 -1.67 35.09
N GLU A 394 16.92 -2.63 35.41
CA GLU A 394 18.12 -2.39 36.23
C GLU A 394 19.36 -2.25 35.34
N ALA A 395 20.38 -1.53 35.82
CA ALA A 395 21.61 -1.34 35.06
C ALA A 395 22.39 -2.66 34.94
N GLY A 396 22.73 -3.06 33.71
CA GLY A 396 23.38 -4.34 33.39
C GLY A 396 22.42 -5.43 32.89
N ASP A 397 21.12 -5.19 32.90
CA ASP A 397 20.12 -6.06 32.28
C ASP A 397 19.93 -5.71 30.79
N SER A 398 19.55 -6.73 30.00
CA SER A 398 19.05 -6.57 28.64
C SER A 398 17.55 -6.84 28.62
N LEU A 399 16.78 -5.94 28.03
CA LEU A 399 15.33 -6.08 27.92
C LEU A 399 14.92 -6.15 26.45
N THR A 400 14.12 -7.15 26.10
CA THR A 400 13.56 -7.27 24.74
C THR A 400 12.20 -6.59 24.66
N GLY A 401 11.96 -5.85 23.57
CA GLY A 401 10.68 -5.26 23.19
C GLY A 401 10.37 -5.51 21.72
N ILE A 402 9.18 -5.11 21.26
CA ILE A 402 8.78 -5.21 19.85
C ILE A 402 8.00 -3.95 19.50
N ILE A 403 8.41 -3.26 18.43
CA ILE A 403 7.60 -2.23 17.78
C ILE A 403 6.54 -2.99 16.97
N ASP A 404 5.39 -3.19 17.57
CA ASP A 404 4.36 -4.14 17.12
C ASP A 404 3.52 -3.58 15.96
N CYS A 405 3.56 -2.26 15.73
CA CYS A 405 2.85 -1.64 14.62
C CYS A 405 3.41 -0.28 14.18
N PRO A 406 3.03 0.21 12.99
CA PRO A 406 3.43 1.53 12.50
C PRO A 406 3.09 2.69 13.45
N GLY A 407 4.14 3.34 13.98
CA GLY A 407 4.03 4.51 14.85
C GLY A 407 3.91 4.16 16.34
N ASP A 408 4.13 2.89 16.66
CA ASP A 408 4.25 2.38 18.01
C ASP A 408 5.43 3.02 18.77
N ILE A 409 5.23 3.20 20.07
CA ILE A 409 6.17 3.83 20.99
C ILE A 409 6.17 3.03 22.29
N ASP A 410 7.28 2.38 22.59
CA ASP A 410 7.49 1.69 23.85
C ASP A 410 8.06 2.62 24.92
N ILE A 411 7.61 2.48 26.18
CA ILE A 411 8.06 3.31 27.31
C ILE A 411 8.57 2.46 28.48
N PHE A 412 9.82 2.70 28.88
CA PHE A 412 10.49 2.08 30.03
C PHE A 412 10.76 3.08 31.15
N GLU A 413 10.83 2.60 32.39
CA GLU A 413 11.29 3.40 33.54
C GLU A 413 12.62 2.90 34.08
N PHE A 414 13.56 3.81 34.27
CA PHE A 414 14.87 3.54 34.84
C PHE A 414 15.12 4.42 36.06
N THR A 415 15.50 3.81 37.18
CA THR A 415 15.90 4.53 38.40
C THR A 415 17.34 4.13 38.76
N PRO A 416 18.36 4.95 38.42
CA PRO A 416 19.75 4.62 38.72
C PRO A 416 19.98 4.54 40.23
N THR A 417 20.83 3.61 40.64
CA THR A 417 21.26 3.42 42.04
C THR A 417 22.47 4.29 42.43
N GLU A 418 23.21 4.81 41.44
CA GLU A 418 24.38 5.66 41.62
C GLU A 418 24.31 6.87 40.68
N THR A 419 24.80 8.03 41.12
CA THR A 419 24.85 9.25 40.28
C THR A 419 26.09 9.18 39.40
N LYS A 420 25.91 8.93 38.10
CA LYS A 420 26.97 8.79 37.10
C LYS A 420 26.42 8.84 35.69
N GLU A 421 27.30 8.76 34.70
CA GLU A 421 26.91 8.58 33.30
C GLU A 421 26.44 7.15 33.05
N TYR A 422 25.40 7.02 32.24
CA TYR A 422 24.85 5.77 31.75
C TYR A 422 24.77 5.82 30.23
N ALA A 423 25.08 4.70 29.58
CA ALA A 423 24.79 4.46 28.18
C ALA A 423 23.47 3.69 28.06
N ILE A 424 22.55 4.21 27.26
CA ILE A 424 21.23 3.64 26.94
C ILE A 424 21.25 3.33 25.44
N GLU A 425 21.23 2.06 25.08
CA GLU A 425 21.51 1.59 23.72
C GLU A 425 20.41 0.63 23.24
N SER A 426 19.97 0.76 21.98
CA SER A 426 19.13 -0.27 21.34
C SER A 426 19.93 -1.17 20.41
N ASP A 427 19.36 -2.34 20.13
CA ASP A 427 19.85 -3.31 19.15
C ASP A 427 18.64 -3.92 18.42
N SER A 428 18.58 -3.72 17.09
CA SER A 428 17.46 -4.14 16.25
C SER A 428 17.84 -4.21 14.77
N ASN A 429 17.02 -4.89 13.98
CA ASN A 429 17.04 -4.88 12.52
C ASN A 429 16.19 -3.75 11.91
N ILE A 430 15.51 -2.96 12.73
CA ILE A 430 14.78 -1.75 12.34
C ILE A 430 15.50 -0.52 12.86
N ASP A 431 15.37 0.58 12.12
CA ASP A 431 15.91 1.89 12.48
C ASP A 431 15.13 2.44 13.68
N LEU A 432 15.82 2.67 14.80
CA LEU A 432 15.20 2.98 16.09
C LEU A 432 15.66 4.32 16.64
N THR A 433 14.69 5.09 17.11
CA THR A 433 14.89 6.35 17.82
C THR A 433 14.70 6.15 19.32
N GLY A 434 15.57 6.78 20.11
CA GLY A 434 15.51 6.77 21.57
C GLY A 434 15.35 8.18 22.13
N LYS A 435 14.41 8.36 23.06
CA LYS A 435 14.21 9.62 23.81
C LYS A 435 14.24 9.36 25.29
N LEU A 436 14.95 10.20 26.04
CA LEU A 436 15.04 10.14 27.49
C LEU A 436 14.32 11.33 28.11
N TYR A 437 13.51 11.08 29.14
CA TYR A 437 12.73 12.10 29.85
C TYR A 437 12.98 12.08 31.36
N ASN A 438 12.96 13.26 31.97
CA ASN A 438 12.89 13.47 33.42
C ASN A 438 11.67 14.36 33.73
N ASN A 439 10.73 13.88 34.55
CA ASN A 439 9.50 14.61 34.90
C ASN A 439 8.76 15.19 33.67
N SER A 440 8.60 14.36 32.64
CA SER A 440 8.00 14.71 31.33
C SER A 440 8.78 15.71 30.46
N ASN A 441 9.97 16.16 30.88
CA ASN A 441 10.86 16.96 30.04
C ASN A 441 11.85 16.06 29.32
N GLN A 442 11.95 16.16 28.00
CA GLN A 442 12.97 15.43 27.22
C GLN A 442 14.36 15.98 27.56
N ILE A 443 15.27 15.12 27.97
CA ILE A 443 16.66 15.43 28.34
C ILE A 443 17.70 14.76 27.44
N GLY A 444 17.30 13.80 26.59
CA GLY A 444 18.16 13.15 25.60
C GLY A 444 17.37 12.68 24.38
N PHE A 445 18.01 12.67 23.21
CA PHE A 445 17.52 12.10 21.95
C PHE A 445 18.70 11.63 21.11
N ASP A 446 18.57 10.45 20.51
CA ASP A 446 19.51 9.88 19.56
C ASP A 446 18.77 8.90 18.65
N ASP A 447 19.26 8.72 17.44
CA ASP A 447 18.66 7.89 16.39
C ASP A 447 19.66 7.01 15.65
N ASP A 448 20.96 7.35 15.61
CA ASP A 448 21.92 6.60 14.79
C ASP A 448 23.33 6.42 15.40
N SER A 449 23.56 6.84 16.65
CA SER A 449 24.89 6.73 17.27
C SER A 449 25.24 5.30 17.74
N GLY A 450 24.29 4.38 17.67
CA GLY A 450 24.43 2.95 17.99
C GLY A 450 24.82 2.10 16.78
N ILE A 451 24.78 0.78 16.93
CA ILE A 451 25.11 -0.16 15.85
C ILE A 451 23.88 -0.34 14.95
N ASP A 452 24.08 -0.46 13.63
CA ASP A 452 23.01 -0.78 12.67
C ASP A 452 21.79 0.18 12.71
N TYR A 453 22.04 1.50 12.74
CA TYR A 453 20.99 2.56 12.81
C TYR A 453 20.11 2.49 14.07
N ASN A 454 20.68 1.99 15.17
CA ASN A 454 20.06 2.06 16.48
C ASN A 454 20.56 3.28 17.25
N PHE A 455 19.81 3.71 18.26
CA PHE A 455 20.23 4.82 19.10
C PHE A 455 21.23 4.40 20.20
N LYS A 456 22.09 5.33 20.59
CA LYS A 456 22.99 5.27 21.74
C LYS A 456 23.05 6.62 22.47
N LEU A 457 22.38 6.69 23.61
CA LEU A 457 22.36 7.86 24.49
C LEU A 457 23.36 7.72 25.62
N ILE A 458 24.24 8.71 25.80
CA ILE A 458 25.11 8.82 26.98
C ILE A 458 24.64 10.01 27.81
N GLN A 459 24.15 9.74 29.03
CA GLN A 459 23.59 10.78 29.90
C GLN A 459 24.01 10.60 31.36
N SER A 460 24.36 11.71 32.02
CA SER A 460 24.54 11.74 33.48
C SER A 460 23.19 11.74 34.19
N LEU A 461 22.94 10.73 35.02
CA LEU A 461 21.67 10.51 35.72
C LEU A 461 21.88 10.53 37.24
N GLU A 462 20.91 11.08 37.98
CA GLU A 462 20.97 11.21 39.44
C GLU A 462 20.37 10.00 40.15
N ALA A 463 21.07 9.50 41.17
CA ALA A 463 20.66 8.33 41.93
C ALA A 463 19.29 8.54 42.61
N GLY A 464 18.37 7.60 42.41
CA GLY A 464 17.04 7.61 43.02
C GLY A 464 16.01 8.50 42.31
N GLU A 465 16.36 9.18 41.22
CA GLU A 465 15.38 9.79 40.32
C GLU A 465 14.87 8.77 39.30
N THR A 466 13.60 8.88 38.87
CA THR A 466 13.03 7.98 37.85
C THR A 466 13.01 8.70 36.49
N TYR A 467 13.58 8.05 35.49
CA TYR A 467 13.65 8.51 34.11
C TYR A 467 12.78 7.64 33.22
N GLN A 468 12.15 8.23 32.20
CA GLN A 468 11.37 7.52 31.19
C GLN A 468 12.16 7.44 29.89
N ILE A 469 12.25 6.24 29.31
CA ILE A 469 12.92 5.99 28.03
C ILE A 469 11.83 5.61 27.04
N SER A 470 11.73 6.36 25.96
CA SER A 470 10.79 6.14 24.86
C SER A 470 11.55 5.62 23.66
N ILE A 471 11.06 4.54 23.07
CA ILE A 471 11.65 3.88 21.90
C ILE A 471 10.60 3.82 20.81
N SER A 472 10.97 4.17 19.59
CA SER A 472 10.07 4.09 18.43
C SER A 472 10.86 3.92 17.13
N GLY A 473 10.25 3.33 16.11
CA GLY A 473 10.82 3.32 14.76
C GLY A 473 11.14 4.73 14.25
N PHE A 474 12.25 4.90 13.52
CA PHE A 474 12.62 6.18 12.91
C PHE A 474 11.59 6.63 11.89
N TYR A 475 11.15 5.71 11.01
CA TYR A 475 9.98 5.93 10.19
C TYR A 475 8.74 5.38 10.89
N LYS A 476 7.62 6.11 10.74
CA LYS A 476 6.32 5.70 11.27
C LYS A 476 5.87 4.31 10.80
N LYS A 477 6.44 3.75 9.74
CA LYS A 477 6.07 2.43 9.21
C LYS A 477 6.88 1.28 9.81
N ASP A 478 7.95 1.58 10.53
CA ASP A 478 8.91 0.56 10.97
C ASP A 478 8.30 -0.28 12.09
N THR A 479 8.47 -1.59 12.00
CA THR A 479 7.95 -2.59 12.95
C THR A 479 8.95 -3.72 13.11
N GLY A 480 9.20 -4.19 14.33
CA GLY A 480 10.23 -5.21 14.55
C GLY A 480 10.65 -5.35 16.02
N ALA A 481 11.24 -6.49 16.33
CA ALA A 481 11.77 -6.77 17.66
C ALA A 481 13.08 -6.01 17.93
N TYR A 482 13.32 -5.64 19.17
CA TYR A 482 14.55 -4.98 19.59
C TYR A 482 14.98 -5.38 21.00
N SER A 483 16.23 -5.09 21.34
CA SER A 483 16.76 -5.17 22.70
C SER A 483 17.21 -3.79 23.18
N LEU A 484 16.97 -3.49 24.45
CA LEU A 484 17.40 -2.28 25.16
C LEU A 484 18.44 -2.65 26.21
N TYR A 485 19.54 -1.89 26.25
CA TYR A 485 20.62 -2.02 27.21
C TYR A 485 20.82 -0.72 27.98
N ILE A 486 20.97 -0.82 29.30
CA ILE A 486 21.37 0.31 30.14
C ILE A 486 22.60 -0.07 30.94
N THR A 487 23.73 0.58 30.68
CA THR A 487 25.00 0.26 31.32
C THR A 487 25.64 1.50 31.95
N PRO A 488 26.29 1.38 33.12
CA PRO A 488 27.14 2.45 33.64
C PRO A 488 28.21 2.83 32.62
N TYR A 489 28.22 4.09 32.21
CA TYR A 489 29.23 4.61 31.31
C TYR A 489 30.46 5.01 32.10
N VAL A 490 31.61 4.48 31.70
CA VAL A 490 32.90 4.85 32.28
C VAL A 490 33.62 5.68 31.22
N THR A 491 33.67 6.99 31.40
CA THR A 491 34.66 7.79 30.69
C THR A 491 36.03 7.34 31.18
N GLU A 492 36.76 6.57 30.38
CA GLU A 492 38.20 6.54 30.56
C GLU A 492 38.70 7.97 30.34
N GLN A 493 39.10 8.60 31.43
CA GLN A 493 39.83 9.85 31.40
C GLN A 493 41.18 9.56 30.71
N TYR A 494 41.23 9.64 29.38
CA TYR A 494 42.48 9.87 28.66
C TYR A 494 42.94 11.30 28.97
N GLY A 495 43.48 11.47 30.18
CA GLY A 495 44.25 12.66 30.52
C GLY A 495 45.44 12.74 29.57
N SER A 496 45.44 13.74 28.69
CA SER A 496 46.59 14.54 28.26
C SER A 496 48.00 13.90 28.18
N LEU A 497 48.13 12.62 27.84
CA LEU A 497 49.43 11.92 27.78
C LEU A 497 49.64 11.30 26.39
N LEU A 498 49.43 12.10 25.34
CA LEU A 498 49.91 11.82 23.98
C LEU A 498 50.53 13.07 23.35
N SER A 499 51.37 13.80 24.09
CA SER A 499 52.25 14.79 23.45
C SER A 499 53.75 14.50 23.56
N ASP A 500 54.23 13.72 24.54
CA ASP A 500 55.67 13.59 24.73
C ASP A 500 56.09 12.14 25.02
N SER A 501 56.16 11.29 23.99
CA SER A 501 57.14 10.17 23.87
C SER A 501 56.79 9.21 22.74
N LEU A 502 56.79 9.70 21.50
CA LEU A 502 57.04 8.86 20.33
C LEU A 502 58.35 9.32 19.69
N THR A 503 59.44 9.11 20.44
CA THR A 503 60.79 9.13 19.87
C THR A 503 61.07 7.79 19.21
N GLU A 504 61.32 7.86 17.91
CA GLU A 504 62.18 6.97 17.12
C GLU A 504 61.72 5.51 16.94
N ILE A 505 60.72 5.32 16.07
CA ILE A 505 60.79 4.24 15.09
C ILE A 505 61.18 4.92 13.77
N VAL A 506 62.38 4.64 13.29
CA VAL A 506 62.84 5.04 11.96
C VAL A 506 62.07 4.17 10.96
N GLU A 507 61.01 4.71 10.37
CA GLU A 507 60.37 4.13 9.19
C GLU A 507 60.84 4.88 7.95
N GLU A 508 61.38 4.15 6.99
CA GLU A 508 61.82 4.72 5.72
C GLU A 508 60.61 5.27 4.94
N PRO A 509 60.76 6.41 4.24
CA PRO A 509 59.69 7.00 3.44
C PRO A 509 59.23 6.02 2.34
N ILE A 510 57.91 5.83 2.24
CA ILE A 510 57.25 4.82 1.41
C ILE A 510 57.38 5.17 -0.09
N ASN A 511 57.30 6.45 -0.43
CA ASN A 511 57.74 7.07 -1.70
C ASN A 511 57.57 8.60 -1.60
N ASP A 512 58.42 9.40 -2.24
CA ASP A 512 58.31 10.87 -2.36
C ASP A 512 57.92 11.66 -1.08
N GLY A 513 58.36 11.20 0.10
CA GLY A 513 58.31 11.98 1.34
C GLY A 513 56.99 12.00 2.11
N ILE A 514 56.05 11.09 1.84
CA ILE A 514 54.80 10.95 2.60
C ILE A 514 54.95 9.86 3.67
N SER A 515 54.59 10.16 4.92
CA SER A 515 54.65 9.22 6.06
C SER A 515 53.28 8.55 6.32
N TRP A 516 53.26 7.34 6.90
CA TRP A 516 52.03 6.62 7.29
C TRP A 516 51.04 7.48 8.08
N ARG A 517 51.55 8.29 9.01
CA ARG A 517 50.73 9.20 9.83
C ARG A 517 50.05 10.28 9.02
N SER A 518 50.67 10.74 7.93
CA SER A 518 50.15 11.81 7.08
C SER A 518 48.96 11.35 6.24
N ILE A 519 48.96 10.07 5.83
CA ILE A 519 47.89 9.47 5.02
C ILE A 519 46.68 9.13 5.89
N ILE A 520 46.93 8.56 7.08
CA ILE A 520 45.89 8.31 8.08
C ILE A 520 45.20 9.60 8.50
N ALA A 521 45.98 10.66 8.79
CA ALA A 521 45.43 11.96 9.15
C ALA A 521 44.57 12.57 8.01
N TYR A 522 44.99 12.39 6.76
CA TYR A 522 44.20 12.83 5.60
C TYR A 522 42.87 12.07 5.48
N ALA A 523 42.88 10.74 5.66
CA ALA A 523 41.64 9.95 5.62
C ALA A 523 40.70 10.30 6.78
N GLU A 524 41.23 10.44 7.99
CA GLU A 524 40.46 10.86 9.17
C GLU A 524 39.94 12.30 9.02
N GLU A 525 40.65 13.22 8.36
CA GLU A 525 40.16 14.58 8.12
C GLU A 525 39.02 14.65 7.09
N ASN A 526 38.97 13.74 6.11
CA ASN A 526 38.05 13.81 4.97
C ASN A 526 36.86 12.85 5.06
N PHE A 527 36.89 11.86 5.96
CA PHE A 527 35.79 10.90 6.15
C PHE A 527 35.46 10.74 7.63
N ASP A 528 34.41 11.43 8.09
CA ASP A 528 34.06 11.52 9.52
C ASP A 528 33.75 10.16 10.19
N TRP A 529 33.23 9.19 9.44
CA TRP A 529 32.95 7.83 9.93
C TRP A 529 34.24 7.03 10.26
N LEU A 530 35.39 7.38 9.67
CA LEU A 530 36.68 6.75 10.02
C LEU A 530 37.18 7.14 11.42
N LYS A 531 36.59 8.18 12.03
CA LYS A 531 36.92 8.61 13.40
C LYS A 531 36.23 7.77 14.47
N SER A 532 35.06 7.19 14.15
CA SER A 532 34.24 6.42 15.08
C SER A 532 34.39 4.91 14.92
N ASP A 533 34.86 4.42 13.76
CA ASP A 533 35.01 2.98 13.48
C ASP A 533 36.45 2.58 13.10
N TRP A 534 37.17 2.06 14.09
CA TRP A 534 38.54 1.56 13.95
C TRP A 534 38.66 0.28 13.10
N VAL A 535 37.56 -0.47 12.89
CA VAL A 535 37.57 -1.80 12.26
C VAL A 535 37.46 -1.68 10.74
N GLY A 536 36.51 -0.88 10.24
CA GLY A 536 36.43 -0.53 8.81
C GLY A 536 37.68 0.18 8.30
N ARG A 537 38.40 0.89 9.18
CA ARG A 537 39.68 1.54 8.90
C ARG A 537 40.81 0.57 8.53
N GLU A 538 40.96 -0.57 9.21
CA GLU A 538 42.03 -1.55 8.92
C GLU A 538 41.81 -2.29 7.59
N ILE A 539 40.56 -2.63 7.25
CA ILE A 539 40.22 -3.25 5.96
C ILE A 539 40.46 -2.25 4.81
N LEU A 540 40.02 -1.01 4.97
CA LEU A 540 40.24 0.05 3.97
C LEU A 540 41.73 0.32 3.76
N ILE A 541 42.53 0.37 4.84
CA ILE A 541 43.99 0.57 4.75
C ILE A 541 44.61 -0.55 3.92
N ALA A 542 44.35 -1.82 4.21
CA ALA A 542 44.94 -2.90 3.42
C ALA A 542 44.48 -2.95 1.96
N TRP A 543 43.24 -2.56 1.70
CA TRP A 543 42.72 -2.43 0.35
C TRP A 543 43.38 -1.29 -0.45
N LEU A 544 43.69 -0.16 0.21
CA LEU A 544 44.35 0.99 -0.41
C LEU A 544 45.84 0.75 -0.75
N PHE A 545 46.53 -0.15 -0.05
CA PHE A 545 48.00 -0.32 -0.16
C PHE A 545 48.46 -1.58 -0.89
N GLY A 546 47.61 -2.19 -1.72
CA GLY A 546 48.02 -3.33 -2.55
C GLY A 546 49.13 -3.04 -3.58
N GLY A 547 49.49 -1.77 -3.78
CA GLY A 547 50.53 -1.32 -4.72
C GLY A 547 51.92 -1.03 -4.16
N ASP A 548 52.13 -1.12 -2.84
CA ASP A 548 53.41 -0.70 -2.22
C ASP A 548 54.45 -1.83 -2.05
N GLY A 549 54.13 -3.06 -2.49
CA GLY A 549 55.00 -4.23 -2.41
C GLY A 549 54.86 -5.07 -1.12
N ARG A 550 54.01 -4.69 -0.15
CA ARG A 550 53.71 -5.56 1.01
C ARG A 550 52.84 -6.76 0.63
N LEU A 551 51.77 -6.57 -0.16
CA LEU A 551 50.97 -7.71 -0.67
C LEU A 551 51.82 -8.68 -1.50
N ASP A 552 52.80 -8.18 -2.25
CA ASP A 552 53.72 -9.04 -3.02
C ASP A 552 54.62 -9.91 -2.15
N SER A 553 54.87 -9.49 -0.91
CA SER A 553 55.65 -10.25 0.08
C SER A 553 54.80 -11.25 0.89
N LEU A 554 53.47 -11.17 0.80
CA LEU A 554 52.56 -12.09 1.49
C LEU A 554 52.57 -13.47 0.82
N PRO A 555 52.22 -14.54 1.57
CA PRO A 555 51.93 -15.84 1.00
C PRO A 555 50.90 -15.70 -0.13
N LYS A 556 51.07 -16.45 -1.22
CA LYS A 556 50.13 -16.43 -2.35
C LYS A 556 49.37 -17.75 -2.45
N GLN A 557 48.07 -17.67 -2.73
CA GLN A 557 47.20 -18.83 -2.95
C GLN A 557 46.62 -18.73 -4.37
N THR A 558 46.72 -19.83 -5.12
CA THR A 558 46.08 -19.95 -6.44
C THR A 558 44.66 -20.46 -6.26
N ILE A 559 43.70 -19.75 -6.84
CA ILE A 559 42.29 -20.12 -6.92
C ILE A 559 41.84 -20.13 -8.38
N THR A 560 40.75 -20.83 -8.67
CA THR A 560 40.10 -20.75 -9.99
C THR A 560 38.96 -19.74 -9.89
N ASP A 561 39.02 -18.63 -10.63
CA ASP A 561 37.95 -17.61 -10.64
C ASP A 561 36.64 -18.13 -11.26
N ASP A 562 35.62 -17.29 -11.35
CA ASP A 562 34.28 -17.68 -11.84
C ASP A 562 34.26 -17.98 -13.35
N ASP A 563 35.26 -17.49 -14.09
CA ASP A 563 35.45 -17.74 -15.52
C ASP A 563 36.28 -19.01 -15.79
N GLY A 564 36.71 -19.73 -14.74
CA GLY A 564 37.50 -20.94 -14.85
C GLY A 564 39.00 -20.69 -15.05
N ILE A 565 39.48 -19.47 -14.80
CA ILE A 565 40.88 -19.06 -14.97
C ILE A 565 41.60 -19.21 -13.62
N GLU A 566 42.83 -19.74 -13.65
CA GLU A 566 43.68 -19.78 -12.46
C GLU A 566 44.26 -18.38 -12.16
N VAL A 567 43.94 -17.86 -10.98
CA VAL A 567 44.40 -16.57 -10.47
C VAL A 567 45.18 -16.79 -9.18
N THR A 568 46.38 -16.23 -9.09
CA THR A 568 47.22 -16.28 -7.87
C THR A 568 47.09 -14.97 -7.11
N LEU A 569 46.47 -15.02 -5.93
CA LEU A 569 46.21 -13.85 -5.09
C LEU A 569 47.10 -13.88 -3.83
N PRO A 570 47.53 -12.71 -3.31
CA PRO A 570 48.14 -12.62 -2.00
C PRO A 570 47.12 -12.94 -0.90
N VAL A 571 47.56 -13.63 0.15
CA VAL A 571 46.77 -14.02 1.32
C VAL A 571 47.15 -13.14 2.49
N TRP A 572 46.17 -12.43 3.01
CA TRP A 572 46.31 -11.60 4.20
C TRP A 572 45.55 -12.24 5.37
N ASP A 573 46.34 -12.83 6.27
CA ASP A 573 45.81 -13.43 7.49
C ASP A 573 45.68 -12.35 8.58
N ILE A 574 44.45 -12.10 9.01
CA ILE A 574 44.09 -11.17 10.08
C ILE A 574 43.74 -11.99 11.31
N TYR A 575 44.73 -12.15 12.20
CA TYR A 575 44.56 -12.84 13.48
C TYR A 575 44.29 -11.85 14.60
N THR A 576 43.23 -12.07 15.36
CA THR A 576 42.68 -11.03 16.23
C THR A 576 42.89 -11.33 17.71
N THR A 577 44.13 -11.65 18.10
CA THR A 577 44.58 -11.73 19.50
C THR A 577 45.88 -10.95 19.70
N PRO A 578 46.20 -10.47 20.92
CA PRO A 578 47.19 -9.42 21.14
C PRO A 578 48.61 -9.94 20.93
N ALA A 579 49.09 -9.89 19.69
CA ALA A 579 50.51 -9.94 19.40
C ALA A 579 51.08 -8.55 19.68
N TYR A 580 51.97 -8.47 20.67
CA TYR A 580 52.69 -7.29 21.18
C TYR A 580 52.03 -6.49 22.33
N GLY A 581 52.19 -7.04 23.53
CA GLY A 581 52.58 -6.31 24.75
C GLY A 581 51.91 -4.97 25.09
N LYS A 582 51.02 -5.02 26.10
CA LYS A 582 50.62 -3.92 27.00
C LYS A 582 50.07 -2.65 26.34
N ASP A 583 48.79 -2.69 25.99
CA ASP A 583 47.74 -1.78 26.48
C ASP A 583 46.42 -2.22 25.83
N SER A 584 45.74 -3.13 26.52
CA SER A 584 44.62 -3.91 26.01
C SER A 584 43.28 -3.18 26.20
N ALA A 585 43.04 -2.17 25.37
CA ALA A 585 41.70 -1.58 25.23
C ALA A 585 41.12 -1.70 23.81
N ASN A 586 41.92 -2.03 22.78
CA ASN A 586 41.54 -1.71 21.38
C ASN A 586 41.69 -2.82 20.32
N LEU A 587 41.63 -4.13 20.63
CA LEU A 587 41.68 -5.16 19.57
C LEU A 587 40.82 -6.38 19.90
N TYR A 588 39.53 -6.35 19.55
CA TYR A 588 38.71 -7.56 19.62
C TYR A 588 37.67 -7.60 18.48
N TRP A 589 38.13 -7.99 17.29
CA TRP A 589 37.27 -8.35 16.16
C TRP A 589 36.26 -9.44 16.53
N GLY A 590 36.57 -10.35 17.45
CA GLY A 590 35.63 -11.39 17.90
C GLY A 590 34.33 -10.79 18.47
N PRO A 591 34.34 -10.09 19.61
CA PRO A 591 33.23 -9.31 20.13
C PRO A 591 32.56 -8.40 19.11
N TYR A 592 33.32 -7.75 18.22
CA TYR A 592 32.76 -6.90 17.18
C TYR A 592 31.93 -7.69 16.14
N MET A 593 32.49 -8.76 15.56
CA MET A 593 31.80 -9.64 14.61
C MET A 593 30.60 -10.33 15.28
N MET A 594 30.76 -10.75 16.54
CA MET A 594 29.69 -11.42 17.30
C MET A 594 28.57 -10.48 17.77
N LYS A 595 28.71 -9.15 17.63
CA LYS A 595 27.61 -8.19 17.83
C LYS A 595 26.69 -8.06 16.60
N SER A 596 27.12 -8.53 15.43
CA SER A 596 26.28 -8.47 14.23
C SER A 596 25.05 -9.38 14.39
N TYR A 597 23.87 -8.78 14.37
CA TYR A 597 22.60 -9.51 14.40
C TYR A 597 22.48 -10.45 13.19
N LYS A 598 22.88 -10.00 11.99
CA LYS A 598 22.77 -10.77 10.74
C LYS A 598 23.70 -11.98 10.73
N LEU A 599 24.94 -11.84 11.19
CA LEU A 599 25.84 -12.99 11.36
C LEU A 599 25.25 -14.00 12.36
N THR A 600 24.67 -13.51 13.45
CA THR A 600 24.16 -14.34 14.53
C THR A 600 22.85 -15.06 14.15
N ASN A 601 21.89 -14.36 13.54
CA ASN A 601 20.52 -14.83 13.32
C ASN A 601 20.19 -15.15 11.84
N GLY A 602 21.02 -14.73 10.89
CA GLY A 602 20.80 -14.94 9.45
C GLY A 602 20.09 -13.76 8.77
N ASN A 603 19.99 -13.81 7.44
CA ASN A 603 19.26 -12.81 6.63
C ASN A 603 17.97 -13.43 6.06
N PRO A 604 16.77 -12.99 6.50
CA PRO A 604 15.50 -13.50 6.01
C PRO A 604 15.25 -13.25 4.51
N ILE A 605 15.83 -12.17 3.97
CA ILE A 605 15.62 -11.75 2.57
C ILE A 605 16.50 -12.58 1.61
N GLU A 606 17.67 -13.00 2.06
CA GLU A 606 18.64 -13.76 1.25
C GLU A 606 18.61 -15.27 1.53
N ASN A 607 17.69 -15.74 2.38
CA ASN A 607 17.62 -17.13 2.84
C ASN A 607 18.95 -17.65 3.42
N SER A 608 19.74 -16.80 4.08
CA SER A 608 21.02 -17.18 4.69
C SER A 608 20.84 -17.60 6.15
N ARG A 609 21.43 -18.74 6.53
CA ARG A 609 21.38 -19.26 7.90
C ARG A 609 22.37 -18.51 8.80
N GLY A 610 21.94 -18.09 9.98
CA GLY A 610 22.81 -17.49 11.00
C GLY A 610 23.58 -18.53 11.81
N LEU A 611 24.61 -18.08 12.54
CA LEU A 611 25.38 -18.93 13.46
C LEU A 611 24.50 -19.67 14.46
N LYS A 612 23.38 -19.06 14.87
CA LYS A 612 22.43 -19.66 15.79
C LYS A 612 21.85 -20.97 15.26
N GLU A 613 21.34 -20.95 14.04
CA GLU A 613 20.75 -22.12 13.41
C GLU A 613 21.82 -23.19 13.11
N ILE A 614 22.97 -22.75 12.58
CA ILE A 614 24.10 -23.63 12.24
C ILE A 614 24.59 -24.40 13.47
N LEU A 615 24.78 -23.72 14.60
CA LEU A 615 25.29 -24.35 15.82
C LEU A 615 24.22 -25.12 16.60
N LEU A 616 22.95 -24.71 16.55
CA LEU A 616 21.87 -25.41 17.24
C LEU A 616 21.71 -26.84 16.74
N GLN A 617 21.83 -27.05 15.43
CA GLN A 617 21.81 -28.39 14.85
C GLN A 617 22.93 -29.26 15.45
N GLU A 618 24.15 -28.74 15.52
CA GLU A 618 25.29 -29.47 16.06
C GLU A 618 25.19 -29.74 17.56
N PHE A 619 24.62 -28.79 18.32
CA PHE A 619 24.50 -28.82 19.77
C PHE A 619 23.37 -29.75 20.25
N ASN A 620 22.29 -29.87 19.47
CA ASN A 620 21.20 -30.82 19.76
C ASN A 620 21.66 -32.28 19.72
N ASP A 621 22.64 -32.58 18.87
CA ASP A 621 23.21 -33.92 18.71
C ASP A 621 24.25 -34.30 19.78
N ILE A 622 24.54 -33.42 20.74
CA ILE A 622 25.52 -33.70 21.80
C ILE A 622 24.86 -34.53 22.91
N GLU A 623 25.36 -35.75 23.15
CA GLU A 623 24.91 -36.57 24.28
C GLU A 623 25.28 -35.91 25.62
N MET A 624 24.38 -35.96 26.60
CA MET A 624 24.61 -35.39 27.94
C MET A 624 25.90 -35.96 28.58
N GLY A 625 26.77 -35.06 29.04
CA GLY A 625 28.05 -35.43 29.66
C GLY A 625 29.16 -35.80 28.68
N SER A 626 28.93 -35.68 27.37
CA SER A 626 29.93 -35.90 26.33
C SER A 626 30.53 -34.58 25.79
N ILE A 627 31.66 -34.71 25.08
CA ILE A 627 32.29 -33.61 24.33
C ILE A 627 32.22 -33.98 22.84
N LYS A 628 31.74 -33.05 22.01
CA LYS A 628 31.70 -33.17 20.55
C LYS A 628 32.70 -32.20 19.93
N ASN A 629 33.49 -32.68 18.97
CA ASN A 629 34.31 -31.83 18.12
C ASN A 629 33.42 -31.24 17.03
N ILE A 630 33.55 -29.95 16.79
CA ILE A 630 32.80 -29.23 15.75
C ILE A 630 33.79 -28.78 14.68
N SER A 631 33.41 -28.99 13.43
CA SER A 631 34.17 -28.59 12.25
C SER A 631 33.20 -28.37 11.11
N ILE A 632 32.83 -27.12 10.89
CA ILE A 632 31.84 -26.68 9.91
C ILE A 632 32.54 -25.78 8.90
N THR A 633 32.14 -25.89 7.63
CA THR A 633 32.49 -24.94 6.59
C THR A 633 31.25 -24.65 5.78
N GLU A 634 30.80 -23.41 5.81
CA GLU A 634 29.56 -22.94 5.18
C GLU A 634 29.84 -21.64 4.44
N ASN A 635 28.93 -21.28 3.53
CA ASN A 635 28.92 -19.92 2.99
C ASN A 635 28.01 -19.06 3.86
N ILE A 636 28.55 -17.99 4.44
CA ILE A 636 27.78 -16.98 5.16
C ILE A 636 27.87 -15.66 4.39
N ALA A 637 26.74 -14.96 4.34
CA ALA A 637 26.64 -13.59 3.85
C ALA A 637 26.09 -12.70 4.98
N ILE A 638 26.60 -11.48 5.05
CA ILE A 638 26.06 -10.39 5.86
C ILE A 638 25.72 -9.24 4.91
N GLU A 639 24.94 -8.26 5.36
CA GLU A 639 24.38 -7.27 4.44
C GLU A 639 25.45 -6.49 3.66
N ASN A 640 25.18 -6.30 2.36
CA ASN A 640 25.86 -5.32 1.56
C ASN A 640 25.33 -3.92 1.90
N GLY A 641 25.98 -3.27 2.87
CA GLY A 641 25.72 -1.87 3.18
C GLY A 641 26.36 -0.97 2.12
N GLU A 642 25.57 -0.20 1.38
CA GLU A 642 26.07 0.90 0.54
C GLU A 642 26.60 2.09 1.37
N GLN A 643 26.86 1.91 2.66
CA GLN A 643 27.51 2.89 3.51
C GLN A 643 28.78 2.26 4.07
N ILE A 644 29.90 2.97 3.95
CA ILE A 644 31.24 2.41 4.11
C ILE A 644 31.57 2.30 5.61
N ILE A 645 30.92 1.44 6.40
CA ILE A 645 31.19 1.28 7.84
C ILE A 645 31.25 -0.19 8.29
N GLY A 646 32.33 -0.58 8.97
CA GLY A 646 32.35 -1.80 9.76
C GLY A 646 32.39 -3.14 9.02
N HIS A 647 31.59 -4.09 9.50
CA HIS A 647 31.45 -5.44 8.91
C HIS A 647 30.86 -5.41 7.50
N GLN A 648 30.27 -4.29 7.05
CA GLN A 648 29.72 -4.11 5.70
C GLN A 648 30.80 -4.14 4.61
N TYR A 649 32.09 -4.15 4.97
CA TYR A 649 33.19 -4.51 4.06
C TYR A 649 33.26 -6.01 3.72
N LEU A 650 32.64 -6.84 4.53
CA LEU A 650 32.56 -8.28 4.35
C LEU A 650 31.17 -8.57 3.83
N HIS A 651 31.02 -8.87 2.54
CA HIS A 651 29.69 -9.07 1.94
C HIS A 651 29.28 -10.54 2.00
N GLY A 652 30.23 -11.42 1.69
CA GLY A 652 30.06 -12.85 1.74
C GLY A 652 31.35 -13.53 2.14
N THR A 653 31.29 -14.83 2.34
CA THR A 653 32.50 -15.65 2.32
C THR A 653 32.67 -16.27 0.95
N ASN A 654 33.90 -16.55 0.57
CA ASN A 654 34.19 -17.18 -0.70
C ASN A 654 34.63 -18.63 -0.47
N ALA A 655 33.79 -19.57 -0.92
CA ALA A 655 34.02 -21.00 -0.74
C ALA A 655 35.36 -21.48 -1.34
N LYS A 656 35.87 -20.83 -2.38
CA LYS A 656 37.14 -21.18 -3.06
C LYS A 656 38.37 -20.89 -2.20
N VAL A 657 38.25 -20.00 -1.22
CA VAL A 657 39.32 -19.64 -0.27
C VAL A 657 39.10 -20.20 1.13
N GLY A 658 38.00 -20.92 1.34
CA GLY A 658 37.72 -21.62 2.59
C GLY A 658 36.36 -21.31 3.21
N GLY A 659 35.58 -20.38 2.65
CA GLY A 659 34.26 -20.00 3.18
C GLY A 659 34.33 -19.50 4.62
N PHE A 660 33.20 -19.59 5.33
CA PHE A 660 33.13 -19.39 6.76
C PHE A 660 33.40 -20.71 7.49
N LYS A 661 34.47 -20.76 8.31
CA LYS A 661 34.80 -21.96 9.09
C LYS A 661 34.51 -21.78 10.56
N ILE A 662 34.00 -22.85 11.16
CA ILE A 662 33.80 -22.95 12.61
C ILE A 662 34.44 -24.25 13.08
N THR A 663 35.43 -24.15 13.96
CA THR A 663 36.09 -25.32 14.55
C THR A 663 36.13 -25.21 16.06
N GLY A 664 36.05 -26.31 16.78
CA GLY A 664 36.04 -26.23 18.25
C GLY A 664 35.56 -27.48 18.95
N THR A 665 35.28 -27.33 20.24
CA THR A 665 34.74 -28.39 21.09
C THR A 665 33.54 -27.89 21.88
N ALA A 666 32.47 -28.66 21.92
CA ALA A 666 31.26 -28.36 22.69
C ALA A 666 30.96 -29.48 23.70
N SER A 667 30.58 -29.09 24.92
CA SER A 667 30.18 -30.02 25.99
C SER A 667 28.78 -29.71 26.49
N LYS A 668 27.93 -30.73 26.68
CA LYS A 668 26.56 -30.58 27.20
C LYS A 668 26.46 -31.01 28.66
N GLU A 669 26.09 -30.09 29.53
CA GLU A 669 25.82 -30.30 30.95
C GLU A 669 24.46 -30.98 31.20
N SER A 670 24.24 -31.49 32.41
CA SER A 670 23.04 -32.26 32.79
C SER A 670 21.73 -31.46 32.83
N ASN A 671 21.81 -30.13 32.71
CA ASN A 671 20.69 -29.18 32.70
C ASN A 671 20.35 -28.66 31.28
N GLY A 672 20.85 -29.32 30.22
CA GLY A 672 20.64 -28.88 28.84
C GLY A 672 21.59 -27.78 28.36
N LYS A 673 22.42 -27.23 29.26
CA LYS A 673 23.40 -26.18 28.93
C LYS A 673 24.57 -26.74 28.13
N VAL A 674 24.82 -26.18 26.96
CA VAL A 674 26.00 -26.44 26.13
C VAL A 674 27.01 -25.31 26.32
N ILE A 675 28.27 -25.67 26.54
CA ILE A 675 29.41 -24.74 26.54
C ILE A 675 30.32 -25.16 25.40
N ALA A 676 30.50 -24.29 24.43
CA ALA A 676 31.34 -24.52 23.26
C ALA A 676 32.50 -23.52 23.19
N LYS A 677 33.70 -24.04 22.98
CA LYS A 677 34.92 -23.27 22.72
C LYS A 677 35.16 -23.34 21.22
N MET A 678 35.04 -22.21 20.54
CA MET A 678 34.95 -22.14 19.09
C MET A 678 36.01 -21.19 18.53
N HIS A 679 36.50 -21.54 17.36
CA HIS A 679 37.36 -20.77 16.49
C HIS A 679 36.58 -20.52 15.20
N PHE A 680 36.44 -19.26 14.85
CA PHE A 680 35.72 -18.79 13.66
C PHE A 680 36.74 -18.21 12.68
N GLU A 681 36.56 -18.47 11.39
CA GLU A 681 37.39 -17.95 10.32
C GLU A 681 36.51 -17.48 9.16
N TRP A 682 36.51 -16.18 8.87
CA TRP A 682 35.87 -15.58 7.70
C TRP A 682 36.89 -15.50 6.57
N ASN A 683 36.68 -16.27 5.50
CA ASN A 683 37.54 -16.22 4.32
C ASN A 683 36.78 -15.62 3.15
N ASP A 684 37.34 -14.57 2.56
CA ASP A 684 36.76 -13.95 1.37
C ASP A 684 37.85 -13.50 0.37
N VAL A 685 37.45 -13.30 -0.87
CA VAL A 685 38.25 -12.58 -1.86
C VAL A 685 37.76 -11.15 -1.86
N ILE A 686 38.60 -10.22 -1.45
CA ILE A 686 38.26 -8.80 -1.49
C ILE A 686 38.55 -8.32 -2.91
N ASP A 687 37.51 -8.16 -3.71
CA ASP A 687 37.54 -7.62 -5.06
C ASP A 687 36.53 -6.47 -5.24
N PRO A 688 36.81 -5.46 -6.08
CA PRO A 688 35.86 -4.38 -6.32
C PRO A 688 34.67 -4.87 -7.15
N ASN A 689 33.45 -4.70 -6.64
CA ASN A 689 32.22 -4.95 -7.37
C ASN A 689 31.64 -3.63 -7.90
N PHE A 690 32.01 -3.29 -9.14
CA PHE A 690 31.62 -2.04 -9.80
C PHE A 690 30.12 -1.89 -10.12
N GLN A 691 29.28 -2.87 -9.75
CA GLN A 691 27.83 -2.71 -9.80
C GLN A 691 27.30 -1.80 -8.69
N TYR A 692 28.11 -1.53 -7.66
CA TYR A 692 27.74 -0.68 -6.52
C TYR A 692 28.47 0.67 -6.56
N ASP A 693 27.74 1.74 -6.24
CA ASP A 693 28.25 3.12 -6.27
C ASP A 693 29.36 3.35 -5.22
N THR A 694 29.30 2.63 -4.10
CA THR A 694 30.33 2.65 -3.05
C THR A 694 31.68 2.14 -3.53
N ASP A 695 31.72 1.02 -4.23
CA ASP A 695 32.96 0.45 -4.75
C ASP A 695 33.57 1.34 -5.84
N SER A 696 32.73 2.06 -6.60
CA SER A 696 33.18 3.09 -7.53
C SER A 696 33.81 4.30 -6.82
N LEU A 697 33.22 4.76 -5.72
CA LEU A 697 33.78 5.83 -4.88
C LEU A 697 35.09 5.41 -4.21
N LYS A 698 35.16 4.18 -3.68
CA LYS A 698 36.37 3.61 -3.07
C LYS A 698 37.54 3.58 -4.09
N VAL A 699 37.28 3.21 -5.34
CA VAL A 699 38.30 3.20 -6.40
C VAL A 699 38.73 4.63 -6.77
N GLN A 700 37.83 5.61 -6.75
CA GLN A 700 38.19 7.01 -6.94
C GLN A 700 39.10 7.51 -5.80
N ILE A 701 38.77 7.20 -4.54
CA ILE A 701 39.62 7.53 -3.38
C ILE A 701 41.00 6.89 -3.51
N ALA A 702 41.06 5.61 -3.89
CA ALA A 702 42.33 4.93 -4.13
C ALA A 702 43.16 5.67 -5.21
N GLN A 703 42.54 6.05 -6.34
CA GLN A 703 43.21 6.77 -7.43
C GLN A 703 43.71 8.16 -7.06
N GLU A 704 43.13 8.81 -6.03
CA GLU A 704 43.57 10.11 -5.52
C GLU A 704 44.79 10.01 -4.58
N ILE A 705 45.13 8.82 -4.08
CA ILE A 705 46.29 8.58 -3.22
C ILE A 705 47.52 8.21 -4.08
N PRO A 706 48.59 9.03 -4.11
CA PRO A 706 49.77 8.74 -4.92
C PRO A 706 50.46 7.42 -4.50
N GLY A 707 50.58 6.46 -5.43
CA GLY A 707 51.27 5.18 -5.23
C GLY A 707 50.39 3.98 -4.83
N SER A 708 49.08 4.17 -4.76
CA SER A 708 48.12 3.08 -4.53
C SER A 708 47.94 2.19 -5.78
N SER A 709 47.67 0.91 -5.56
CA SER A 709 47.11 0.02 -6.59
C SER A 709 46.12 -0.91 -5.90
N PHE A 710 44.87 -0.95 -6.37
CA PHE A 710 43.86 -1.88 -5.87
C PHE A 710 44.07 -3.23 -6.59
N GLN A 711 44.52 -4.24 -5.85
CA GLN A 711 44.62 -5.61 -6.33
C GLN A 711 43.69 -6.49 -5.50
N ASN A 712 43.07 -7.48 -6.13
CA ASN A 712 42.30 -8.47 -5.40
C ASN A 712 43.23 -9.21 -4.43
N TYR A 713 42.76 -9.50 -3.22
CA TYR A 713 43.49 -10.29 -2.25
C TYR A 713 42.54 -11.19 -1.47
N ILE A 714 43.09 -12.21 -0.83
CA ILE A 714 42.34 -13.12 0.02
C ILE A 714 42.43 -12.60 1.45
N ALA A 715 41.30 -12.25 2.06
CA ALA A 715 41.22 -11.90 3.47
C ALA A 715 40.82 -13.15 4.28
N LYS A 716 41.59 -13.46 5.31
CA LYS A 716 41.27 -14.52 6.29
C LYS A 716 41.21 -13.92 7.68
N ILE A 717 40.00 -13.74 8.22
CA ILE A 717 39.78 -13.08 9.51
C ILE A 717 39.39 -14.14 10.53
N ALA A 718 40.20 -14.32 11.56
CA ALA A 718 40.00 -15.40 12.52
C ALA A 718 39.91 -14.92 13.97
N TRP A 719 38.94 -15.45 14.72
CA TRP A 719 38.72 -15.14 16.14
C TRP A 719 38.28 -16.37 16.95
N ASP A 720 38.61 -16.37 18.24
CA ASP A 720 38.16 -17.39 19.20
C ASP A 720 37.03 -16.85 20.07
N HIS A 721 36.03 -17.67 20.38
CA HIS A 721 34.93 -17.28 21.27
C HIS A 721 34.36 -18.46 22.08
N ILE A 722 33.75 -18.15 23.23
CA ILE A 722 32.97 -19.13 24.01
C ILE A 722 31.48 -18.89 23.74
N VAL A 723 30.81 -19.91 23.22
CA VAL A 723 29.36 -19.92 23.01
C VAL A 723 28.72 -20.70 24.15
N ILE A 724 27.74 -20.10 24.82
CA ILE A 724 26.94 -20.74 25.87
C ILE A 724 25.50 -20.82 25.38
N MET A 725 24.91 -22.02 25.39
CA MET A 725 23.55 -22.23 24.89
C MET A 725 22.74 -23.08 25.86
N ASN A 726 21.44 -22.82 25.97
CA ASN A 726 20.50 -23.77 26.55
C ASN A 726 19.66 -24.38 25.41
N THR A 727 19.76 -25.70 25.19
CA THR A 727 19.01 -26.37 24.11
C THR A 727 17.51 -26.44 24.41
N ASP A 728 17.12 -26.29 25.67
CA ASP A 728 15.74 -26.52 26.13
C ASP A 728 14.91 -25.23 26.14
N GLU A 729 15.57 -24.06 26.12
CA GLU A 729 14.94 -22.73 26.06
C GLU A 729 15.65 -21.84 25.02
N PRO A 730 15.33 -22.00 23.72
CA PRO A 730 16.04 -21.32 22.64
C PRO A 730 16.02 -19.78 22.67
N SER A 731 15.06 -19.21 23.39
CA SER A 731 14.88 -17.77 23.54
C SER A 731 15.81 -17.12 24.57
N LEU A 732 16.47 -17.90 25.44
CA LEU A 732 17.37 -17.39 26.50
C LEU A 732 18.85 -17.53 26.14
N TRP A 733 19.19 -17.38 24.86
CA TRP A 733 20.56 -17.58 24.39
C TRP A 733 21.48 -16.42 24.77
N GLU A 734 22.45 -16.71 25.64
CA GLU A 734 23.54 -15.79 25.96
C GLU A 734 24.74 -16.05 25.03
N PHE A 735 24.82 -15.29 23.93
CA PHE A 735 25.91 -15.44 22.96
C PHE A 735 27.25 -14.83 23.44
N TRP A 736 27.26 -14.09 24.56
CA TRP A 736 28.40 -13.26 24.95
C TRP A 736 28.93 -13.56 26.36
N LYS A 737 30.19 -14.04 26.43
CA LYS A 737 31.04 -13.92 27.62
C LYS A 737 32.52 -13.84 27.22
N GLU A 738 33.15 -12.69 27.44
CA GLU A 738 34.56 -12.47 27.13
C GLU A 738 35.52 -13.42 27.89
N ARG A 739 36.68 -13.70 27.29
CA ARG A 739 37.78 -14.43 27.95
C ARG A 739 39.10 -13.65 27.88
N SER A 740 39.94 -13.85 28.89
CA SER A 740 41.10 -13.02 29.21
C SER A 740 42.49 -13.63 28.88
N SER A 741 42.63 -14.77 28.19
CA SER A 741 43.97 -15.28 27.78
C SER A 741 44.00 -16.44 26.74
N TRP A 742 45.11 -16.51 25.99
CA TRP A 742 45.52 -17.48 24.93
C TRP A 742 46.78 -18.30 25.34
N PRO A 743 47.15 -19.44 24.71
CA PRO A 743 46.37 -20.33 23.81
C PRO A 743 45.57 -21.39 24.56
N PHE A 744 44.67 -22.06 23.82
CA PHE A 744 44.28 -23.44 24.13
C PHE A 744 45.54 -24.31 24.13
N ALA A 745 46.18 -24.44 25.29
CA ALA A 745 47.05 -25.58 25.53
C ALA A 745 46.16 -26.84 25.57
N GLU A 746 46.53 -27.83 24.76
CA GLU A 746 45.98 -29.20 24.77
C GLU A 746 45.79 -29.79 26.18
#